data_AF-A0A8C7SKQ9-F1
#
_entry.id   AF-A0A8C7SKQ9-F1
#
_cell.length_a   1.000
_cell.length_b   1.000
_cell.length_c   1.000
_cell.angle_alpha   90.00
_cell.angle_beta   90.00
_cell.angle_gamma   90.00
#
_symmetry.space_group_name_H-M   'P 1'
#
loop_
_entity.id
_entity.type
_entity.pdbx_description
1 polymer ?
#
loop_
_entity_poly.entity_id
_entity_poly.type
_entity_poly.pdbx_seq_one_letter_code
_entity_poly.pdbx_strand_id
1 'polypeptide(L)'
;MYKGLALDEDVIDGGDKSFHLNKRLLDHFRDLASSNQDTDEVRGGWHLRCKMGLKYLSDVIADGADPNSTDRYGQTVLHEVRLKAWNVDVMRFFLDRGADVLRPDSYGVTPLHVAAALDYEEMIHFLLERKADIGAQTNMDHQTPLHYAAKNDAVGAVKVLLQYGADISARDYKRRTPLQLAANLDRSEAARTLMELGADAGVKDSDGQLCITAMIDKMTSVAHLALNQFHVTDRMTRQQFYYLHLLEPEPPCKQNPPGQVHQGKLDLIMHPVVLKLITVKWKLYGRLGAWILLLLNFLFIVSWTTVAISVSVIRTEEPYVFPEDWWRVFGVVVALGLTVVEVGREVAEMIGSSRKLRSWQSWCEHRTNDDLRCTHPMWPEEKHFLEEQIKLIHRMKGNYLQDPWNIFDWLVYILLMAVFGIHVADIFLLGGTLRDYSLRLFAVVIIFLWLRLMKHVRAFRVMGPFIVMLGKIVGDVLRFLFLYAEIFIPYACAFWIIFGGTMRTVPQLLYSLYRITLVDEYEFNAMVEVDSIMAHFLCGTFLALSSILCVNLMIALLSDTFQRVYDNALANAVMQQAAIILQVEESMPRLCRFYDDQHIHRFCAPLGELYDDDIRTDSKRHAELKTITTQIKETLDEFLEIQKEVNPPEQGRPDESDRASG
;
A
#
# COMPACT_ATOMS: atom_id res chain seq x y z
N MET A 1 31.73 12.42 -5.59
CA MET A 1 33.07 13.03 -5.41
C MET A 1 33.93 12.04 -4.62
N TYR A 2 34.78 11.29 -5.31
CA TYR A 2 35.62 10.23 -4.75
C TYR A 2 36.78 10.87 -3.94
N LYS A 3 36.93 10.49 -2.68
CA LYS A 3 38.17 10.74 -1.90
C LYS A 3 38.88 9.41 -1.76
N GLY A 4 39.62 9.04 -2.80
CA GLY A 4 40.49 7.86 -2.79
C GLY A 4 41.80 8.15 -2.07
N LEU A 5 42.30 7.09 -1.42
CA LEU A 5 43.51 7.00 -0.60
C LEU A 5 43.63 8.04 0.52
N ALA A 6 44.00 7.54 1.70
CA ALA A 6 44.17 8.33 2.91
C ALA A 6 45.02 9.59 2.67
N LEU A 7 44.61 10.66 3.35
CA LEU A 7 45.31 11.93 3.48
C LEU A 7 46.76 11.74 3.96
N ASP A 8 47.58 12.75 3.69
CA ASP A 8 49.04 12.89 3.84
C ASP A 8 49.71 12.46 5.16
N GLU A 9 48.97 11.92 6.13
CA GLU A 9 49.49 11.55 7.44
C GLU A 9 49.38 10.04 7.60
N ASP A 10 50.48 9.32 7.38
CA ASP A 10 50.85 8.04 8.02
C ASP A 10 52.12 7.49 7.34
N VAL A 11 53.24 8.17 7.60
CA VAL A 11 54.58 7.80 7.13
C VAL A 11 55.23 6.93 8.21
N ILE A 12 55.40 5.63 7.93
CA ILE A 12 56.46 4.86 8.61
C ILE A 12 57.70 4.99 7.75
N ASP A 13 58.66 5.75 8.27
CA ASP A 13 59.96 6.03 7.68
C ASP A 13 60.77 4.73 7.59
N GLY A 14 60.82 4.14 6.39
CA GLY A 14 61.55 2.91 6.09
C GLY A 14 62.23 3.05 4.73
N GLY A 15 63.56 3.22 4.76
CA GLY A 15 64.41 3.52 3.59
C GLY A 15 64.64 2.38 2.60
N ASP A 16 63.58 1.63 2.25
CA ASP A 16 63.67 0.52 1.29
C ASP A 16 63.23 0.97 -0.12
N LYS A 17 64.09 0.77 -1.12
CA LYS A 17 63.87 1.22 -2.50
C LYS A 17 62.60 0.59 -3.10
N SER A 18 62.28 -0.64 -2.72
CA SER A 18 61.08 -1.37 -3.13
C SER A 18 59.80 -0.71 -2.60
N PHE A 19 59.82 -0.19 -1.37
CA PHE A 19 58.68 0.49 -0.75
C PHE A 19 58.35 1.79 -1.48
N HIS A 20 59.37 2.58 -1.84
CA HIS A 20 59.17 3.79 -2.64
C HIS A 20 58.63 3.51 -4.05
N LEU A 21 59.07 2.41 -4.69
CA LEU A 21 58.59 1.99 -6.00
C LEU A 21 57.13 1.50 -5.94
N ASN A 22 56.78 0.70 -4.93
CA ASN A 22 55.41 0.25 -4.68
C ASN A 22 54.48 1.43 -4.37
N LYS A 23 54.94 2.39 -3.57
CA LYS A 23 54.20 3.62 -3.29
C LYS A 23 53.97 4.44 -4.56
N ARG A 24 55.00 4.60 -5.41
CA ARG A 24 54.86 5.27 -6.72
C ARG A 24 53.85 4.59 -7.64
N LEU A 25 53.83 3.25 -7.65
CA LEU A 25 52.86 2.48 -8.42
C LEU A 25 51.44 2.78 -7.96
N LEU A 26 51.17 2.75 -6.64
CA LEU A 26 49.85 3.03 -6.08
C LEU A 26 49.45 4.52 -6.22
N ASP A 27 50.40 5.45 -6.03
CA ASP A 27 50.19 6.90 -6.22
C ASP A 27 49.83 7.23 -7.66
N HIS A 28 50.39 6.52 -8.65
CA HIS A 28 49.99 6.69 -10.04
C HIS A 28 48.50 6.40 -10.28
N PHE A 29 47.97 5.33 -9.68
CA PHE A 29 46.55 5.00 -9.76
C PHE A 29 45.68 5.97 -8.96
N ARG A 30 46.19 6.50 -7.84
CA ARG A 30 45.55 7.58 -7.06
C ARG A 30 45.33 8.83 -7.89
N ASP A 31 46.39 9.31 -8.55
CA ASP A 31 46.34 10.51 -9.38
C ASP A 31 45.39 10.32 -10.56
N LEU A 32 45.39 9.11 -11.14
CA LEU A 32 44.43 8.74 -12.19
C LEU A 32 42.99 8.80 -11.68
N ALA A 33 42.74 8.27 -10.47
CA ALA A 33 41.44 8.30 -9.82
C ALA A 33 40.96 9.72 -9.50
N SER A 34 41.85 10.62 -9.06
CA SER A 34 41.52 12.01 -8.77
C SER A 34 41.35 12.87 -10.03
N SER A 35 42.00 12.50 -11.14
CA SER A 35 41.93 13.23 -12.41
C SER A 35 40.60 13.08 -13.16
N ASN A 36 39.67 12.26 -12.65
CA ASN A 36 38.30 12.09 -13.14
C ASN A 36 37.43 13.35 -12.93
N GLN A 37 37.85 14.49 -13.48
CA GLN A 37 36.95 15.60 -13.78
C GLN A 37 36.16 15.25 -15.04
N ASP A 38 34.84 15.48 -14.99
CA ASP A 38 33.84 15.23 -16.04
C ASP A 38 34.11 16.01 -17.35
N THR A 39 35.14 15.62 -18.12
CA THR A 39 35.34 16.13 -19.49
C THR A 39 35.05 15.03 -20.50
N ASP A 40 33.82 15.02 -21.02
CA ASP A 40 33.29 14.10 -22.04
C ASP A 40 33.96 14.21 -23.43
N GLU A 41 34.99 15.03 -23.62
CA GLU A 41 35.51 15.36 -24.96
C GLU A 41 36.64 14.46 -25.51
N VAL A 42 37.24 13.56 -24.73
CA VAL A 42 38.52 12.93 -25.16
C VAL A 42 38.37 11.55 -25.80
N ARG A 43 37.26 11.22 -26.51
CA ARG A 43 37.10 9.88 -27.12
C ARG A 43 38.25 9.47 -28.09
N GLY A 44 39.05 10.42 -28.57
CA GLY A 44 40.26 10.17 -29.39
C GLY A 44 41.62 10.16 -28.65
N GLY A 45 41.71 10.57 -27.38
CA GLY A 45 43.00 10.70 -26.64
C GLY A 45 43.33 9.56 -25.66
N TRP A 46 42.34 8.74 -25.27
CA TRP A 46 42.52 7.68 -24.28
C TRP A 46 43.48 6.57 -24.72
N HIS A 47 43.50 6.23 -26.02
CA HIS A 47 44.38 5.19 -26.54
C HIS A 47 45.88 5.56 -26.43
N LEU A 48 46.20 6.87 -26.55
CA LEU A 48 47.57 7.37 -26.40
C LEU A 48 48.00 7.46 -24.93
N ARG A 49 47.09 7.86 -24.03
CA ARG A 49 47.34 7.92 -22.58
C ARG A 49 47.51 6.52 -21.97
N CYS A 50 46.76 5.51 -22.44
CA CYS A 50 46.94 4.12 -21.99
C CYS A 50 48.30 3.54 -22.43
N LYS A 51 48.77 3.82 -23.66
CA LYS A 51 50.12 3.39 -24.10
C LYS A 51 51.23 4.06 -23.31
N MET A 52 51.10 5.34 -23.01
CA MET A 52 52.06 6.08 -22.18
C MET A 52 52.05 5.61 -20.71
N GLY A 53 50.86 5.31 -20.17
CA GLY A 53 50.68 4.71 -18.85
C GLY A 53 51.27 3.30 -18.76
N LEU A 54 50.98 2.41 -19.71
CA LEU A 54 51.54 1.05 -19.75
C LEU A 54 53.06 1.03 -19.86
N LYS A 55 53.66 1.99 -20.58
CA LYS A 55 55.12 2.14 -20.66
C LYS A 55 55.71 2.59 -19.33
N TYR A 56 55.11 3.60 -18.70
CA TYR A 56 55.49 4.03 -17.36
C TYR A 56 55.36 2.89 -16.33
N LEU A 57 54.25 2.15 -16.36
CA LEU A 57 54.02 0.98 -15.51
C LEU A 57 55.02 -0.14 -15.79
N SER A 58 55.41 -0.35 -17.06
CA SER A 58 56.45 -1.33 -17.40
C SER A 58 57.81 -0.96 -16.85
N ASP A 59 58.15 0.33 -16.86
CA ASP A 59 59.41 0.83 -16.31
C ASP A 59 59.42 0.69 -14.77
N VAL A 60 58.32 1.04 -14.10
CA VAL A 60 58.18 0.92 -12.64
C VAL A 60 58.24 -0.53 -12.16
N ILE A 61 57.61 -1.46 -12.88
CA ILE A 61 57.68 -2.90 -12.54
C ILE A 61 59.07 -3.46 -12.88
N ALA A 62 59.69 -3.04 -13.99
CA ALA A 62 61.06 -3.44 -14.34
C ALA A 62 62.09 -2.94 -13.32
N ASP A 63 61.85 -1.78 -12.71
CA ASP A 63 62.67 -1.22 -11.64
C ASP A 63 62.54 -1.97 -10.30
N GLY A 64 61.63 -2.96 -10.21
CA GLY A 64 61.47 -3.86 -9.07
C GLY A 64 60.22 -3.60 -8.21
N ALA A 65 59.21 -2.88 -8.72
CA ALA A 65 57.92 -2.78 -8.03
C ALA A 65 57.16 -4.12 -8.06
N ASP A 66 56.59 -4.51 -6.93
CA ASP A 66 55.75 -5.70 -6.82
C ASP A 66 54.32 -5.36 -7.29
N PRO A 67 53.80 -6.00 -8.36
CA PRO A 67 52.42 -5.80 -8.81
C PRO A 67 51.37 -6.26 -7.77
N ASN A 68 51.78 -7.06 -6.78
CA ASN A 68 50.96 -7.50 -5.66
C ASN A 68 51.13 -6.63 -4.40
N SER A 69 51.79 -5.48 -4.53
CA SER A 69 51.83 -4.49 -3.47
C SER A 69 50.43 -4.05 -3.09
N THR A 70 50.21 -3.87 -1.79
CA THR A 70 48.90 -3.56 -1.21
C THR A 70 48.91 -2.20 -0.55
N ASP A 71 47.75 -1.54 -0.56
CA ASP A 71 47.50 -0.35 0.23
C ASP A 71 47.24 -0.69 1.73
N ARG A 72 46.88 0.33 2.53
CA ARG A 72 46.57 0.16 3.97
C ARG A 72 45.35 -0.73 4.25
N TYR A 73 44.50 -0.96 3.25
CA TYR A 73 43.31 -1.79 3.32
C TYR A 73 43.52 -3.14 2.63
N GLY A 74 44.75 -3.48 2.23
CA GLY A 74 45.08 -4.74 1.57
C GLY A 74 44.73 -4.79 0.08
N GLN A 75 44.28 -3.68 -0.52
CA GLN A 75 43.90 -3.62 -1.92
C GLN A 75 45.14 -3.64 -2.81
N THR A 76 45.16 -4.58 -3.74
CA THR A 76 46.15 -4.62 -4.83
C THR A 76 45.73 -3.69 -5.97
N VAL A 77 46.65 -3.44 -6.89
CA VAL A 77 46.37 -2.70 -8.13
C VAL A 77 45.19 -3.32 -8.91
N LEU A 78 44.96 -4.63 -8.80
CA LEU A 78 43.85 -5.32 -9.47
C LEU A 78 42.46 -4.99 -8.87
N HIS A 79 42.38 -4.40 -7.68
CA HIS A 79 41.11 -3.96 -7.08
C HIS A 79 40.63 -2.62 -7.64
N GLU A 80 41.49 -1.85 -8.33
CA GLU A 80 41.18 -0.54 -8.92
C GLU A 80 40.43 -0.63 -10.27
N VAL A 81 39.65 -1.71 -10.47
CA VAL A 81 38.79 -1.94 -11.66
C VAL A 81 37.73 -0.84 -11.84
N ARG A 82 37.46 -0.03 -10.81
CA ARG A 82 36.54 1.11 -10.85
C ARG A 82 36.99 2.24 -11.78
N LEU A 83 38.27 2.34 -12.08
CA LEU A 83 38.78 3.42 -12.91
C LEU A 83 38.31 3.24 -14.36
N LYS A 84 37.77 4.29 -14.99
CA LYS A 84 37.47 4.31 -16.44
C LYS A 84 38.68 3.93 -17.30
N ALA A 85 39.90 4.10 -16.79
CA ALA A 85 41.15 3.74 -17.47
C ALA A 85 41.51 2.24 -17.36
N TRP A 86 40.81 1.48 -16.53
CA TRP A 86 41.12 0.08 -16.25
C TRP A 86 40.42 -0.83 -17.26
N ASN A 87 41.09 -1.14 -18.37
CA ASN A 87 40.60 -2.07 -19.39
C ASN A 87 41.15 -3.49 -19.18
N VAL A 88 40.52 -4.47 -19.85
CA VAL A 88 40.98 -5.87 -19.89
C VAL A 88 42.46 -6.00 -20.29
N ASP A 89 42.96 -5.13 -21.16
CA ASP A 89 44.38 -5.11 -21.58
C ASP A 89 45.34 -4.72 -20.44
N VAL A 90 44.92 -3.79 -19.58
CA VAL A 90 45.71 -3.38 -18.41
C VAL A 90 45.71 -4.50 -17.38
N MET A 91 44.55 -5.12 -17.12
CA MET A 91 44.45 -6.29 -16.26
C MET A 91 45.34 -7.43 -16.77
N ARG A 92 45.29 -7.73 -18.08
CA ARG A 92 46.16 -8.73 -18.73
C ARG A 92 47.65 -8.42 -18.54
N PHE A 93 48.05 -7.16 -18.72
CA PHE A 93 49.44 -6.73 -18.55
C PHE A 93 49.99 -7.00 -17.14
N PHE A 94 49.19 -6.78 -16.10
CA PHE A 94 49.57 -7.07 -14.71
C PHE A 94 49.59 -8.57 -14.42
N LEU A 95 48.64 -9.34 -14.96
CA LEU A 95 48.61 -10.79 -14.81
C LEU A 95 49.81 -11.48 -15.49
N ASP A 96 50.19 -11.02 -16.68
CA ASP A 96 51.38 -11.52 -17.39
C ASP A 96 52.68 -11.20 -16.62
N ARG A 97 52.64 -10.28 -15.65
CA ARG A 97 53.76 -9.88 -14.76
C ARG A 97 53.66 -10.47 -13.36
N GLY A 98 52.80 -11.46 -13.15
CA GLY A 98 52.72 -12.21 -11.89
C GLY A 98 51.80 -11.59 -10.83
N ALA A 99 50.86 -10.71 -11.22
CA ALA A 99 49.80 -10.28 -10.32
C ALA A 99 48.84 -11.45 -10.00
N ASP A 100 48.42 -11.55 -8.75
CA ASP A 100 47.52 -12.59 -8.24
C ASP A 100 46.05 -12.13 -8.30
N VAL A 101 45.26 -12.78 -9.15
CA VAL A 101 43.81 -12.54 -9.32
C VAL A 101 43.02 -12.89 -8.06
N LEU A 102 43.50 -13.86 -7.28
CA LEU A 102 42.77 -14.44 -6.16
C LEU A 102 43.01 -13.69 -4.85
N ARG A 103 44.00 -12.79 -4.81
CA ARG A 103 44.39 -12.09 -3.59
C ARG A 103 43.24 -11.19 -3.13
N PRO A 104 42.66 -11.43 -1.95
CA PRO A 104 41.64 -10.55 -1.41
C PRO A 104 42.26 -9.35 -0.69
N ASP A 105 41.48 -8.29 -0.53
CA ASP A 105 41.78 -7.19 0.38
C ASP A 105 41.57 -7.59 1.86
N SER A 106 41.81 -6.65 2.79
CA SER A 106 41.66 -6.90 4.24
C SER A 106 40.22 -7.26 4.66
N TYR A 107 39.23 -6.97 3.82
CA TYR A 107 37.82 -7.29 4.05
C TYR A 107 37.37 -8.54 3.30
N GLY A 108 38.26 -9.22 2.58
CA GLY A 108 37.94 -10.42 1.80
C GLY A 108 37.35 -10.12 0.42
N VAL A 109 37.37 -8.85 -0.02
CA VAL A 109 36.90 -8.46 -1.35
C VAL A 109 37.96 -8.85 -2.36
N THR A 110 37.56 -9.42 -3.49
CA THR A 110 38.45 -9.79 -4.60
C THR A 110 38.22 -8.87 -5.80
N PRO A 111 39.12 -8.84 -6.81
CA PRO A 111 38.89 -8.09 -8.05
C PRO A 111 37.56 -8.43 -8.74
N LEU A 112 37.12 -9.69 -8.63
CA LEU A 112 35.83 -10.15 -9.18
C LEU A 112 34.63 -9.51 -8.46
N HIS A 113 34.69 -9.31 -7.14
CA HIS A 113 33.65 -8.59 -6.39
C HIS A 113 33.52 -7.14 -6.87
N VAL A 114 34.65 -6.47 -7.11
CA VAL A 114 34.67 -5.08 -7.60
C VAL A 114 34.11 -5.00 -9.02
N ALA A 115 34.54 -5.90 -9.92
CA ALA A 115 34.02 -5.96 -11.29
C ALA A 115 32.50 -6.21 -11.31
N ALA A 116 32.01 -7.10 -10.45
CA ALA A 116 30.58 -7.39 -10.28
C ALA A 116 29.78 -6.19 -9.76
N ALA A 117 30.33 -5.42 -8.82
CA ALA A 117 29.68 -4.22 -8.28
C ALA A 117 29.54 -3.09 -9.31
N LEU A 118 30.40 -3.05 -10.33
CA LEU A 118 30.46 -1.99 -11.34
C LEU A 118 29.72 -2.32 -12.64
N ASP A 119 29.11 -3.51 -12.72
CA ASP A 119 28.48 -4.04 -13.93
C ASP A 119 29.46 -4.20 -15.12
N TYR A 120 30.74 -4.49 -14.84
CA TYR A 120 31.75 -4.59 -15.88
C TYR A 120 31.83 -6.01 -16.46
N GLU A 121 30.87 -6.35 -17.33
CA GLU A 121 30.71 -7.68 -17.95
C GLU A 121 32.00 -8.24 -18.57
N GLU A 122 32.68 -7.47 -19.42
CA GLU A 122 33.90 -7.92 -20.12
C GLU A 122 35.03 -8.29 -19.14
N MET A 123 35.17 -7.54 -18.04
CA MET A 123 36.16 -7.81 -17.00
C MET A 123 35.78 -9.06 -16.21
N ILE A 124 34.50 -9.27 -15.93
CA ILE A 124 33.99 -10.48 -15.26
C ILE A 124 34.31 -11.72 -16.11
N HIS A 125 34.01 -11.67 -17.42
CA HIS A 125 34.37 -12.74 -18.35
C HIS A 125 35.88 -13.06 -18.30
N PHE A 126 36.71 -12.02 -18.41
CA PHE A 126 38.16 -12.19 -18.40
C PHE A 126 38.68 -12.76 -17.07
N LEU A 127 38.18 -12.29 -15.93
CA LEU A 127 38.59 -12.78 -14.61
C LEU A 127 38.19 -14.24 -14.40
N LEU A 128 36.98 -14.63 -14.82
CA LEU A 128 36.51 -16.01 -14.75
C LEU A 128 37.29 -16.94 -15.69
N GLU A 129 37.65 -16.49 -16.89
CA GLU A 129 38.58 -17.22 -17.78
C GLU A 129 39.95 -17.45 -17.15
N ARG A 130 40.40 -16.52 -16.29
CA ARG A 130 41.63 -16.62 -15.51
C ARG A 130 41.47 -17.36 -14.18
N LYS A 131 40.38 -18.13 -14.02
CA LYS A 131 40.08 -18.96 -12.84
C LYS A 131 39.90 -18.17 -11.55
N ALA A 132 39.37 -16.94 -11.63
CA ALA A 132 38.89 -16.25 -10.43
C ALA A 132 37.81 -17.09 -9.73
N ASP A 133 37.83 -17.10 -8.40
CA ASP A 133 36.84 -17.84 -7.61
C ASP A 133 35.48 -17.11 -7.62
N ILE A 134 34.50 -17.71 -8.31
CA ILE A 134 33.14 -17.19 -8.45
C ILE A 134 32.33 -17.26 -7.14
N GLY A 135 32.76 -18.13 -6.22
CA GLY A 135 32.15 -18.34 -4.90
C GLY A 135 32.91 -17.67 -3.76
N ALA A 136 33.92 -16.84 -4.07
CA ALA A 136 34.71 -16.15 -3.06
C ALA A 136 33.81 -15.37 -2.10
N GLN A 137 34.05 -15.47 -0.80
CA GLN A 137 33.25 -14.80 0.23
C GLN A 137 34.06 -13.71 0.91
N THR A 138 33.43 -12.56 1.16
CA THR A 138 34.02 -11.51 1.99
C THR A 138 34.10 -11.93 3.46
N ASN A 139 35.03 -11.35 4.21
CA ASN A 139 35.35 -11.79 5.58
C ASN A 139 34.25 -11.44 6.59
N MET A 140 33.65 -10.26 6.47
CA MET A 140 32.66 -9.76 7.44
C MET A 140 31.23 -10.13 7.02
N ASP A 141 30.89 -9.90 5.75
CA ASP A 141 29.52 -10.09 5.25
C ASP A 141 29.28 -11.50 4.68
N HIS A 142 30.33 -12.29 4.43
CA HIS A 142 30.23 -13.55 3.68
C HIS A 142 29.49 -13.40 2.34
N GLN A 143 29.59 -12.21 1.73
CA GLN A 143 28.96 -11.90 0.44
C GLN A 143 29.82 -12.44 -0.69
N THR A 144 29.16 -13.00 -1.71
CA THR A 144 29.77 -13.46 -2.96
C THR A 144 29.75 -12.37 -4.03
N PRO A 145 30.48 -12.51 -5.16
CA PRO A 145 30.40 -11.55 -6.27
C PRO A 145 28.96 -11.33 -6.77
N LEU A 146 28.11 -12.37 -6.72
CA LEU A 146 26.69 -12.26 -7.08
C LEU A 146 25.90 -11.38 -6.11
N HIS A 147 26.23 -11.39 -4.81
CA HIS A 147 25.64 -10.45 -3.84
C HIS A 147 26.02 -9.01 -4.17
N TYR A 148 27.28 -8.76 -4.56
CA TYR A 148 27.75 -7.44 -4.95
C TYR A 148 27.08 -6.92 -6.22
N ALA A 149 26.86 -7.78 -7.21
CA ALA A 149 26.11 -7.43 -8.40
C ALA A 149 24.65 -7.07 -8.05
N ALA A 150 23.99 -7.90 -7.24
CA ALA A 150 22.61 -7.69 -6.80
C ALA A 150 22.44 -6.40 -5.96
N LYS A 151 23.42 -6.10 -5.11
CA LYS A 151 23.48 -4.92 -4.24
C LYS A 151 23.59 -3.59 -5.00
N ASN A 152 24.24 -3.60 -6.17
CA ASN A 152 24.51 -2.42 -6.99
C ASN A 152 23.59 -2.29 -8.22
N ASP A 153 22.58 -3.16 -8.35
CA ASP A 153 21.69 -3.20 -9.52
C ASP A 153 22.42 -3.54 -10.84
N ALA A 154 23.53 -4.28 -10.75
CA ALA A 154 24.39 -4.64 -11.89
C ALA A 154 23.83 -5.85 -12.66
N VAL A 155 22.87 -5.59 -13.56
CA VAL A 155 22.11 -6.61 -14.29
C VAL A 155 23.00 -7.45 -15.21
N GLY A 156 23.96 -6.82 -15.89
CA GLY A 156 24.92 -7.50 -16.76
C GLY A 156 25.76 -8.51 -15.99
N ALA A 157 26.35 -8.04 -14.88
CA ALA A 157 27.12 -8.87 -13.97
C ALA A 157 26.31 -10.03 -13.40
N VAL A 158 25.05 -9.82 -12.99
CA VAL A 158 24.16 -10.90 -12.53
C VAL A 158 24.01 -12.00 -13.59
N LYS A 159 23.73 -11.61 -14.84
CA LYS A 159 23.56 -12.57 -15.95
C LYS A 159 24.85 -13.35 -16.21
N VAL A 160 25.99 -12.66 -16.32
CA VAL A 160 27.28 -13.29 -16.60
C VAL A 160 27.69 -14.23 -15.47
N LEU A 161 27.60 -13.80 -14.20
CA LEU A 161 27.96 -14.64 -13.06
C LEU A 161 27.11 -15.91 -12.99
N LEU A 162 25.80 -15.82 -13.23
CA LEU A 162 24.92 -16.99 -13.26
C LEU A 162 25.19 -17.91 -14.46
N GLN A 163 25.56 -17.37 -15.63
CA GLN A 163 25.98 -18.18 -16.79
C GLN A 163 27.24 -19.01 -16.50
N TYR A 164 28.18 -18.50 -15.71
CA TYR A 164 29.38 -19.20 -15.29
C TYR A 164 29.17 -20.12 -14.07
N GLY A 165 27.92 -20.28 -13.60
CA GLY A 165 27.57 -21.22 -12.54
C GLY A 165 27.69 -20.67 -11.12
N ALA A 166 27.57 -19.36 -10.92
CA ALA A 166 27.43 -18.79 -9.58
C ALA A 166 26.19 -19.37 -8.87
N ASP A 167 26.31 -19.66 -7.57
CA ASP A 167 25.19 -20.15 -6.79
C ASP A 167 24.17 -19.02 -6.52
N ILE A 168 23.00 -19.11 -7.16
CA ILE A 168 21.87 -18.19 -6.99
C ILE A 168 21.28 -18.21 -5.58
N SER A 169 21.50 -19.32 -4.85
CA SER A 169 21.00 -19.56 -3.50
C SER A 169 22.05 -19.29 -2.41
N ALA A 170 23.20 -18.74 -2.79
CA ALA A 170 24.29 -18.40 -1.88
C ALA A 170 23.77 -17.53 -0.72
N ARG A 171 24.35 -17.72 0.48
CA ARG A 171 23.89 -17.08 1.71
C ARG A 171 24.98 -16.22 2.33
N ASP A 172 24.65 -14.97 2.61
CA ASP A 172 25.49 -14.05 3.38
C ASP A 172 25.47 -14.38 4.90
N TYR A 173 26.17 -13.60 5.73
CA TYR A 173 26.24 -13.80 7.19
C TYR A 173 24.86 -13.78 7.88
N LYS A 174 23.88 -13.06 7.31
CA LYS A 174 22.48 -13.00 7.78
C LYS A 174 21.60 -14.06 7.12
N ARG A 175 22.19 -15.01 6.39
CA ARG A 175 21.49 -16.01 5.57
C ARG A 175 20.59 -15.42 4.49
N ARG A 176 20.86 -14.20 4.04
CA ARG A 176 20.14 -13.57 2.92
C ARG A 176 20.70 -14.09 1.60
N THR A 177 19.82 -14.29 0.64
CA THR A 177 20.18 -14.59 -0.75
C THR A 177 20.51 -13.29 -1.52
N PRO A 178 21.15 -13.35 -2.69
CA PRO A 178 21.37 -12.18 -3.54
C PRO A 178 20.06 -11.44 -3.86
N LEU A 179 18.98 -12.20 -4.11
CA LEU A 179 17.64 -11.66 -4.33
C LEU A 179 17.12 -10.90 -3.10
N GLN A 180 17.30 -11.45 -1.90
CA GLN A 180 16.87 -10.78 -0.66
C GLN A 180 17.68 -9.52 -0.36
N LEU A 181 18.96 -9.49 -0.72
CA LEU A 181 19.80 -8.30 -0.61
C LEU A 181 19.33 -7.21 -1.59
N ALA A 182 19.06 -7.56 -2.85
CA ALA A 182 18.48 -6.65 -3.83
C ALA A 182 17.11 -6.10 -3.36
N ALA A 183 16.25 -6.95 -2.81
CA ALA A 183 14.96 -6.56 -2.23
C ALA A 183 15.10 -5.54 -1.09
N ASN A 184 16.02 -5.78 -0.16
CA ASN A 184 16.26 -4.90 0.98
C ASN A 184 16.87 -3.54 0.60
N LEU A 185 17.60 -3.46 -0.51
CA LEU A 185 18.26 -2.24 -0.99
C LEU A 185 17.52 -1.55 -2.14
N ASP A 186 16.32 -2.04 -2.48
CA ASP A 186 15.46 -1.48 -3.54
C ASP A 186 16.09 -1.54 -4.94
N ARG A 187 16.80 -2.63 -5.26
CA ARG A 187 17.43 -2.88 -6.57
C ARG A 187 16.48 -3.66 -7.48
N SER A 188 15.54 -2.94 -8.09
CA SER A 188 14.40 -3.55 -8.79
C SER A 188 14.80 -4.34 -10.04
N GLU A 189 15.80 -3.90 -10.81
CA GLU A 189 16.17 -4.56 -12.07
C GLU A 189 17.02 -5.81 -11.81
N ALA A 190 17.96 -5.76 -10.87
CA ALA A 190 18.67 -6.94 -10.39
C ALA A 190 17.71 -7.95 -9.74
N ALA A 191 16.73 -7.50 -8.94
CA ALA A 191 15.74 -8.40 -8.36
C ALA A 191 14.86 -9.06 -9.45
N ARG A 192 14.38 -8.30 -10.44
CA ARG A 192 13.60 -8.85 -11.56
C ARG A 192 14.40 -9.90 -12.33
N THR A 193 15.66 -9.59 -12.68
CA THR A 193 16.50 -10.51 -13.46
C THR A 193 16.85 -11.77 -12.67
N LEU A 194 17.13 -11.68 -11.37
CA LEU A 194 17.31 -12.84 -10.50
C LEU A 194 16.04 -13.72 -10.46
N MET A 195 14.85 -13.12 -10.41
CA MET A 195 13.58 -13.83 -10.43
C MET A 195 13.33 -14.53 -11.77
N GLU A 196 13.61 -13.87 -12.89
CA GLU A 196 13.53 -14.47 -14.24
C GLU A 196 14.49 -15.65 -14.41
N LEU A 197 15.65 -15.59 -13.75
CA LEU A 197 16.66 -16.65 -13.73
C LEU A 197 16.39 -17.74 -12.68
N GLY A 198 15.25 -17.71 -11.99
CA GLY A 198 14.78 -18.77 -11.11
C GLY A 198 15.18 -18.65 -9.63
N ALA A 199 15.55 -17.45 -9.16
CA ALA A 199 15.77 -17.22 -7.73
C ALA A 199 14.46 -17.40 -6.93
N ASP A 200 14.53 -18.07 -5.77
CA ASP A 200 13.38 -18.35 -4.92
C ASP A 200 13.06 -17.17 -3.97
N ALA A 201 11.83 -16.65 -4.04
CA ALA A 201 11.32 -15.58 -3.18
C ALA A 201 10.76 -16.09 -1.82
N GLY A 202 10.63 -17.40 -1.64
CA GLY A 202 10.14 -18.05 -0.41
C GLY A 202 11.20 -18.28 0.66
N VAL A 203 12.46 -17.88 0.42
CA VAL A 203 13.57 -18.12 1.35
C VAL A 203 13.49 -17.21 2.57
N LYS A 204 13.81 -17.77 3.74
CA LYS A 204 13.88 -17.06 5.03
C LYS A 204 15.32 -16.68 5.36
N ASP A 205 15.50 -15.46 5.87
CA ASP A 205 16.77 -15.01 6.45
C ASP A 205 16.96 -15.52 7.90
N SER A 206 18.06 -15.12 8.55
CA SER A 206 18.36 -15.46 9.95
C SER A 206 17.33 -14.90 10.95
N ASP A 207 16.69 -13.78 10.62
CA ASP A 207 15.61 -13.17 11.40
C ASP A 207 14.26 -13.87 11.14
N GLY A 208 14.18 -14.79 10.18
CA GLY A 208 12.95 -15.48 9.78
C GLY A 208 12.04 -14.65 8.88
N GLN A 209 12.53 -13.53 8.30
CA GLN A 209 11.83 -12.77 7.28
C GLN A 209 11.92 -13.47 5.92
N LEU A 210 10.78 -13.60 5.25
CA LEU A 210 10.71 -14.12 3.89
C LEU A 210 11.25 -13.09 2.90
N CYS A 211 11.79 -13.55 1.78
CA CYS A 211 12.31 -12.62 0.78
C CYS A 211 11.23 -11.71 0.20
N ILE A 212 10.05 -12.29 -0.02
CA ILE A 212 8.90 -11.54 -0.49
C ILE A 212 8.45 -10.42 0.45
N THR A 213 8.65 -10.48 1.78
CA THR A 213 8.20 -9.40 2.67
C THR A 213 8.97 -8.10 2.43
N ALA A 214 10.28 -8.20 2.17
CA ALA A 214 11.11 -7.07 1.77
C ALA A 214 10.69 -6.52 0.40
N MET A 215 10.38 -7.40 -0.56
CA MET A 215 9.90 -6.98 -1.88
C MET A 215 8.55 -6.26 -1.80
N ILE A 216 7.62 -6.80 -1.02
CA ILE A 216 6.32 -6.17 -0.79
C ILE A 216 6.53 -4.78 -0.22
N ASP A 217 7.52 -4.58 0.65
CA ASP A 217 7.77 -3.30 1.28
C ASP A 217 8.36 -2.25 0.32
N LYS A 218 9.40 -2.62 -0.45
CA LYS A 218 10.17 -1.66 -1.26
C LYS A 218 9.83 -1.69 -2.75
N MET A 219 9.60 -2.87 -3.33
CA MET A 219 9.46 -3.09 -4.79
C MET A 219 8.17 -3.84 -5.15
N THR A 220 7.06 -3.10 -5.26
CA THR A 220 5.71 -3.67 -5.49
C THR A 220 5.57 -4.42 -6.81
N SER A 221 6.18 -3.92 -7.89
CA SER A 221 6.10 -4.52 -9.22
C SER A 221 6.78 -5.88 -9.28
N VAL A 222 7.97 -6.01 -8.68
CA VAL A 222 8.70 -7.27 -8.58
C VAL A 222 8.03 -8.21 -7.59
N ALA A 223 7.45 -7.70 -6.49
CA ALA A 223 6.67 -8.50 -5.55
C ALA A 223 5.46 -9.18 -6.22
N HIS A 224 4.80 -8.51 -7.17
CA HIS A 224 3.72 -9.14 -7.95
C HIS A 224 4.24 -10.31 -8.80
N LEU A 225 5.42 -10.18 -9.41
CA LEU A 225 6.06 -11.28 -10.13
C LEU A 225 6.46 -12.42 -9.18
N ALA A 226 6.97 -12.09 -8.00
CA ALA A 226 7.33 -13.07 -6.98
C ALA A 226 6.13 -13.86 -6.45
N LEU A 227 4.96 -13.23 -6.34
CA LEU A 227 3.75 -13.94 -5.95
C LEU A 227 3.33 -15.04 -6.94
N ASN A 228 3.71 -14.93 -8.21
CA ASN A 228 3.44 -15.98 -9.20
C ASN A 228 4.19 -17.28 -8.89
N GLN A 229 5.32 -17.26 -8.17
CA GLN A 229 6.01 -18.49 -7.77
C GLN A 229 5.18 -19.37 -6.83
N PHE A 230 4.24 -18.77 -6.09
CA PHE A 230 3.36 -19.49 -5.14
C PHE A 230 2.05 -19.99 -5.77
N HIS A 231 1.90 -19.85 -7.10
CA HIS A 231 0.73 -20.30 -7.85
C HIS A 231 1.16 -21.14 -9.04
N VAL A 232 0.65 -22.36 -9.14
CA VAL A 232 0.91 -23.25 -10.27
C VAL A 232 -0.41 -23.67 -10.89
N THR A 233 -0.54 -23.54 -12.22
CA THR A 233 -1.72 -24.00 -12.96
C THR A 233 -1.36 -25.20 -13.82
N ASP A 234 -2.02 -26.32 -13.58
CA ASP A 234 -1.99 -27.48 -14.46
C ASP A 234 -3.19 -27.45 -15.40
N ARG A 235 -2.91 -27.16 -16.68
CA ARG A 235 -3.91 -27.06 -17.74
C ARG A 235 -4.52 -28.42 -18.12
N MET A 236 -3.78 -29.52 -17.96
CA MET A 236 -4.25 -30.84 -18.38
C MET A 236 -5.35 -31.36 -17.45
N THR A 237 -5.16 -31.13 -16.15
CA THR A 237 -6.12 -31.54 -15.11
C THR A 237 -7.14 -30.44 -14.79
N ARG A 238 -6.99 -29.24 -15.36
CA ARG A 238 -7.75 -28.02 -15.02
C ARG A 238 -7.68 -27.72 -13.52
N GLN A 239 -6.52 -27.95 -12.91
CA GLN A 239 -6.29 -27.73 -11.49
C GLN A 239 -5.29 -26.59 -11.28
N GLN A 240 -5.54 -25.79 -10.26
CA GLN A 240 -4.61 -24.77 -9.80
C GLN A 240 -4.22 -25.03 -8.35
N PHE A 241 -2.95 -24.81 -8.06
CA PHE A 241 -2.34 -25.09 -6.77
C PHE A 241 -1.82 -23.79 -6.16
N TYR A 242 -2.18 -23.56 -4.90
CA TYR A 242 -1.71 -22.42 -4.12
C TYR A 242 -0.82 -22.88 -2.96
N TYR A 243 0.39 -22.34 -2.87
CA TYR A 243 1.37 -22.64 -1.83
C TYR A 243 1.29 -21.61 -0.69
N LEU A 244 0.17 -21.60 0.03
CA LEU A 244 -0.12 -20.56 1.04
C LEU A 244 0.75 -20.66 2.29
N HIS A 245 1.20 -21.86 2.63
CA HIS A 245 2.05 -22.12 3.80
C HIS A 245 3.40 -21.39 3.75
N LEU A 246 3.90 -21.05 2.57
CA LEU A 246 5.17 -20.34 2.40
C LEU A 246 5.05 -18.84 2.69
N LEU A 247 3.84 -18.29 2.69
CA LEU A 247 3.58 -16.87 2.99
C LEU A 247 3.45 -16.60 4.49
N GLU A 248 3.20 -17.62 5.30
CA GLU A 248 3.06 -17.47 6.74
C GLU A 248 4.35 -17.84 7.49
N PRO A 249 4.75 -17.05 8.49
CA PRO A 249 5.85 -17.43 9.36
C PRO A 249 5.46 -18.67 10.18
N GLU A 250 6.34 -19.66 10.22
CA GLU A 250 6.11 -20.87 11.02
C GLU A 250 6.07 -20.52 12.52
N PRO A 251 5.06 -21.01 13.27
CA PRO A 251 5.10 -20.91 14.73
C PRO A 251 6.27 -21.77 15.24
N PRO A 252 7.16 -21.25 16.12
CA PRO A 252 6.92 -20.21 17.10
C PRO A 252 7.61 -18.86 16.82
N CYS A 253 7.99 -18.53 15.58
CA CYS A 253 8.72 -17.29 15.25
C CYS A 253 7.86 -16.02 15.45
N LYS A 254 7.61 -15.67 16.71
CA LYS A 254 6.94 -14.44 17.19
C LYS A 254 7.94 -13.34 17.54
N GLN A 255 9.14 -13.36 16.97
CA GLN A 255 10.18 -12.37 17.29
C GLN A 255 10.10 -11.11 16.42
N ASN A 256 9.37 -11.15 15.30
CA ASN A 256 9.39 -10.05 14.36
C ASN A 256 8.21 -9.09 14.60
N PRO A 257 8.44 -7.77 14.60
CA PRO A 257 7.34 -6.84 14.48
C PRO A 257 6.61 -7.16 13.17
N PRO A 258 5.29 -7.43 13.21
CA PRO A 258 4.54 -7.72 11.99
C PRO A 258 4.70 -6.54 11.05
N GLY A 259 5.04 -6.82 9.80
CA GLY A 259 5.10 -5.80 8.75
C GLY A 259 3.80 -5.02 8.77
N GLN A 260 3.89 -3.71 9.00
CA GLN A 260 2.73 -2.84 8.85
C GLN A 260 2.23 -2.99 7.41
N VAL A 261 0.94 -3.26 7.25
CA VAL A 261 0.28 -3.18 5.95
C VAL A 261 0.31 -1.72 5.55
N HIS A 262 1.32 -1.34 4.78
CA HIS A 262 1.44 0.01 4.25
C HIS A 262 0.27 0.26 3.29
N GLN A 263 -0.54 1.28 3.62
CA GLN A 263 -1.63 1.75 2.76
C GLN A 263 -1.03 2.22 1.42
N GLY A 264 -1.55 1.71 0.31
CA GLY A 264 -1.10 2.07 -1.05
C GLY A 264 -0.73 0.90 -1.96
N LYS A 265 -0.66 -0.34 -1.44
CA LYS A 265 -0.31 -1.54 -2.22
C LYS A 265 -1.54 -2.37 -2.60
N LEU A 266 -2.56 -1.68 -3.09
CA LEU A 266 -3.86 -2.29 -3.44
C LEU A 266 -3.70 -3.37 -4.50
N ASP A 267 -2.85 -3.15 -5.50
CA ASP A 267 -2.61 -4.09 -6.60
C ASP A 267 -2.09 -5.44 -6.11
N LEU A 268 -1.23 -5.42 -5.09
CA LEU A 268 -0.67 -6.64 -4.51
C LEU A 268 -1.71 -7.40 -3.66
N ILE A 269 -2.57 -6.69 -2.93
CA ILE A 269 -3.66 -7.29 -2.15
C ILE A 269 -4.64 -8.02 -3.07
N MET A 270 -4.83 -7.51 -4.29
CA MET A 270 -5.68 -8.10 -5.31
C MET A 270 -5.04 -9.28 -6.05
N HIS A 271 -3.79 -9.62 -5.75
CA HIS A 271 -3.15 -10.79 -6.34
C HIS A 271 -3.91 -12.08 -5.96
N PRO A 272 -4.13 -13.03 -6.89
CA PRO A 272 -4.91 -14.24 -6.64
C PRO A 272 -4.48 -15.03 -5.40
N VAL A 273 -3.17 -15.16 -5.17
CA VAL A 273 -2.59 -15.85 -4.01
C VAL A 273 -2.97 -15.18 -2.69
N VAL A 274 -2.86 -13.85 -2.62
CA VAL A 274 -3.17 -13.07 -1.41
C VAL A 274 -4.67 -13.06 -1.15
N LEU A 275 -5.48 -12.87 -2.19
CA LEU A 275 -6.93 -13.02 -2.11
C LEU A 275 -7.31 -14.38 -1.57
N LYS A 276 -6.65 -15.45 -2.04
CA LYS A 276 -6.92 -16.81 -1.58
C LYS A 276 -6.61 -16.96 -0.10
N LEU A 277 -5.45 -16.50 0.36
CA LEU A 277 -5.08 -16.50 1.77
C LEU A 277 -6.14 -15.78 2.63
N ILE A 278 -6.56 -14.58 2.22
CA ILE A 278 -7.61 -13.81 2.91
C ILE A 278 -8.93 -14.59 2.94
N THR A 279 -9.32 -15.25 1.84
CA THR A 279 -10.57 -16.03 1.81
C THR A 279 -10.53 -17.25 2.72
N VAL A 280 -9.38 -17.93 2.83
CA VAL A 280 -9.20 -19.09 3.71
C VAL A 280 -9.30 -18.65 5.17
N LYS A 281 -8.54 -17.62 5.57
CA LYS A 281 -8.61 -17.05 6.93
C LYS A 281 -9.99 -16.53 7.29
N TRP A 282 -10.66 -15.87 6.34
CA TRP A 282 -12.01 -15.37 6.54
C TRP A 282 -13.01 -16.49 6.81
N LYS A 283 -12.91 -17.63 6.11
CA LYS A 283 -13.78 -18.79 6.32
C LYS A 283 -13.49 -19.50 7.64
N LEU A 284 -12.22 -19.57 8.07
CA LEU A 284 -11.81 -20.23 9.30
C LEU A 284 -12.35 -19.51 10.54
N TYR A 285 -11.93 -18.26 10.78
CA TYR A 285 -12.31 -17.51 11.99
C TYR A 285 -12.70 -16.05 11.72
N GLY A 286 -12.24 -15.45 10.61
CA GLY A 286 -12.47 -14.02 10.34
C GLY A 286 -13.96 -13.65 10.30
N ARG A 287 -14.82 -14.47 9.67
CA ARG A 287 -16.27 -14.22 9.60
C ARG A 287 -16.92 -14.23 10.98
N LEU A 288 -16.62 -15.23 11.81
CA LEU A 288 -17.19 -15.35 13.15
C LEU A 288 -16.72 -14.21 14.05
N GLY A 289 -15.41 -13.89 14.02
CA GLY A 289 -14.85 -12.76 14.77
C GLY A 289 -15.47 -11.41 14.36
N ALA A 290 -15.65 -11.18 13.06
CA ALA A 290 -16.30 -9.97 12.55
C ALA A 290 -17.76 -9.85 13.01
N TRP A 291 -18.53 -10.95 13.00
CA TRP A 291 -19.91 -10.97 13.51
C TRP A 291 -19.99 -10.70 15.01
N ILE A 292 -19.07 -11.26 15.81
CA ILE A 292 -18.99 -10.99 17.25
C ILE A 292 -18.71 -9.50 17.49
N LEU A 293 -17.75 -8.92 16.75
CA LEU A 293 -17.42 -7.50 16.87
C LEU A 293 -18.58 -6.60 16.46
N LEU A 294 -19.26 -6.93 15.36
CA LEU A 294 -20.44 -6.21 14.89
C LEU A 294 -21.58 -6.28 15.91
N LEU A 295 -21.85 -7.47 16.47
CA LEU A 295 -22.90 -7.68 17.47
C LEU A 295 -22.62 -6.90 18.75
N LEU A 296 -21.37 -6.91 19.24
CA LEU A 296 -21.00 -6.16 20.44
C LEU A 296 -21.21 -4.64 20.24
N ASN A 297 -20.83 -4.10 19.08
CA ASN A 297 -21.03 -2.69 18.76
C ASN A 297 -22.51 -2.35 18.54
N PHE A 298 -23.28 -3.27 17.96
CA PHE A 298 -24.73 -3.12 17.83
C PHE A 298 -25.41 -3.07 19.21
N LEU A 299 -25.05 -3.98 20.12
CA LEU A 299 -25.56 -3.98 21.50
C LEU A 299 -25.18 -2.69 22.25
N PHE A 300 -23.98 -2.18 22.04
CA PHE A 300 -23.55 -0.88 22.56
C PHE A 300 -24.47 0.26 22.11
N ILE A 301 -24.79 0.33 20.81
CA ILE A 301 -25.68 1.35 20.25
C ILE A 301 -27.09 1.19 20.83
N VAL A 302 -27.62 -0.04 20.86
CA VAL A 302 -28.95 -0.32 21.44
C VAL A 302 -29.01 0.05 22.92
N SER A 303 -27.95 -0.17 23.68
CA SER A 303 -27.88 0.26 25.08
C SER A 303 -28.04 1.77 25.22
N TRP A 304 -27.36 2.57 24.38
CA TRP A 304 -27.48 4.03 24.42
C TRP A 304 -28.80 4.56 23.86
N THR A 305 -29.41 3.89 22.89
CA THR A 305 -30.76 4.26 22.42
C THR A 305 -31.82 3.99 23.48
N THR A 306 -31.71 2.86 24.21
CA THR A 306 -32.63 2.58 25.33
C THR A 306 -32.49 3.61 26.44
N VAL A 307 -31.27 4.03 26.77
CA VAL A 307 -31.03 5.13 27.72
C VAL A 307 -31.68 6.41 27.23
N ALA A 308 -31.44 6.81 25.98
CA ALA A 308 -31.98 8.07 25.46
C ALA A 308 -33.53 8.09 25.40
N ILE A 309 -34.16 6.97 25.01
CA ILE A 309 -35.62 6.83 25.03
C ILE A 309 -36.14 6.86 26.47
N SER A 310 -35.43 6.21 27.42
CA SER A 310 -35.84 6.23 28.82
C SER A 310 -35.80 7.64 29.44
N VAL A 311 -34.82 8.45 29.06
CA VAL A 311 -34.66 9.84 29.51
C VAL A 311 -35.74 10.75 28.93
N SER A 312 -36.21 10.51 27.71
CA SER A 312 -37.22 11.35 27.06
C SER A 312 -38.65 11.19 27.60
N VAL A 313 -38.96 10.02 28.19
CA VAL A 313 -40.29 9.72 28.74
C VAL A 313 -40.55 10.46 30.06
N ILE A 314 -39.49 10.91 30.75
CA ILE A 314 -39.61 11.60 32.04
C ILE A 314 -40.09 13.05 31.82
N ARG A 315 -41.36 13.31 32.15
CA ARG A 315 -41.96 14.66 32.13
C ARG A 315 -42.08 15.31 33.51
N THR A 316 -41.88 14.57 34.59
CA THR A 316 -42.05 15.01 35.99
C THR A 316 -40.80 15.68 36.56
N GLU A 317 -40.94 16.41 37.68
CA GLU A 317 -39.86 17.14 38.37
C GLU A 317 -38.87 16.22 39.10
N GLU A 318 -39.30 15.02 39.48
CA GLU A 318 -38.43 13.98 40.06
C GLU A 318 -37.91 13.04 38.96
N PRO A 319 -36.59 12.99 38.69
CA PRO A 319 -36.04 12.23 37.57
C PRO A 319 -36.08 10.71 37.73
N TYR A 320 -36.10 10.19 38.96
CA TYR A 320 -36.14 8.76 39.25
C TYR A 320 -37.00 8.46 40.48
N VAL A 321 -38.05 7.65 40.32
CA VAL A 321 -38.89 7.20 41.43
C VAL A 321 -38.60 5.72 41.69
N PHE A 322 -37.94 5.41 42.81
CA PHE A 322 -37.70 4.02 43.23
C PHE A 322 -38.96 3.47 43.92
N PRO A 323 -39.43 2.24 43.58
CA PRO A 323 -38.70 1.11 42.98
C PRO A 323 -38.91 0.89 41.47
N GLU A 324 -39.83 1.60 40.82
CA GLU A 324 -40.27 1.29 39.45
C GLU A 324 -39.21 1.57 38.37
N ASP A 325 -38.31 2.54 38.60
CA ASP A 325 -37.29 2.99 37.64
C ASP A 325 -35.92 2.32 37.75
N TRP A 326 -35.77 1.25 38.57
CA TRP A 326 -34.47 0.60 38.81
C TRP A 326 -33.76 0.10 37.54
N TRP A 327 -34.53 -0.36 36.55
CA TRP A 327 -34.03 -0.85 35.27
C TRP A 327 -33.41 0.25 34.39
N ARG A 328 -33.83 1.52 34.57
CA ARG A 328 -33.26 2.67 33.84
C ARG A 328 -31.85 3.00 34.33
N VAL A 329 -31.70 3.00 35.65
CA VAL A 329 -30.38 3.16 36.30
C VAL A 329 -29.47 2.01 35.89
N PHE A 330 -29.99 0.78 35.88
CA PHE A 330 -29.26 -0.38 35.36
C PHE A 330 -28.85 -0.19 33.88
N GLY A 331 -29.75 0.29 33.02
CA GLY A 331 -29.46 0.57 31.62
C GLY A 331 -28.34 1.61 31.42
N VAL A 332 -28.33 2.68 32.22
CA VAL A 332 -27.25 3.69 32.21
C VAL A 332 -25.92 3.08 32.68
N VAL A 333 -25.92 2.28 33.74
CA VAL A 333 -24.72 1.61 34.26
C VAL A 333 -24.15 0.64 33.22
N VAL A 334 -25.00 -0.14 32.54
CA VAL A 334 -24.59 -1.03 31.45
C VAL A 334 -24.03 -0.23 30.27
N ALA A 335 -24.72 0.83 29.84
CA ALA A 335 -24.28 1.68 28.74
C ALA A 335 -22.91 2.32 29.02
N LEU A 336 -22.69 2.80 30.25
CA LEU A 336 -21.42 3.35 30.72
C LEU A 336 -20.33 2.27 30.86
N GLY A 337 -20.67 1.08 31.33
CA GLY A 337 -19.74 -0.04 31.37
C GLY A 337 -19.25 -0.40 29.96
N LEU A 338 -20.17 -0.45 28.99
CA LEU A 338 -19.82 -0.70 27.59
C LEU A 338 -19.02 0.45 26.96
N THR A 339 -19.27 1.73 27.30
CA THR A 339 -18.41 2.83 26.81
C THR A 339 -16.99 2.70 27.32
N VAL A 340 -16.81 2.38 28.60
CA VAL A 340 -15.47 2.22 29.19
C VAL A 340 -14.71 1.08 28.52
N VAL A 341 -15.38 -0.04 28.23
CA VAL A 341 -14.78 -1.16 27.49
C VAL A 341 -14.41 -0.76 26.06
N GLU A 342 -15.30 -0.07 25.35
CA GLU A 342 -15.08 0.38 23.97
C GLU A 342 -13.94 1.42 23.86
N VAL A 343 -13.95 2.44 24.72
CA VAL A 343 -12.88 3.45 24.80
C VAL A 343 -11.57 2.79 25.22
N GLY A 344 -11.61 1.87 26.19
CA GLY A 344 -10.43 1.10 26.59
C GLY A 344 -9.83 0.29 25.45
N ARG A 345 -10.67 -0.32 24.59
CA ARG A 345 -10.23 -1.05 23.39
C ARG A 345 -9.56 -0.13 22.37
N GLU A 346 -10.17 1.01 22.05
CA GLU A 346 -9.61 1.99 21.10
C GLU A 346 -8.29 2.59 21.62
N VAL A 347 -8.20 2.89 22.92
CA VAL A 347 -6.94 3.33 23.55
C VAL A 347 -5.87 2.23 23.48
N ALA A 348 -6.24 0.97 23.74
CA ALA A 348 -5.32 -0.16 23.62
C ALA A 348 -4.81 -0.33 22.18
N GLU A 349 -5.66 -0.10 21.17
CA GLU A 349 -5.30 -0.13 19.75
C GLU A 349 -4.35 1.03 19.37
N MET A 350 -4.63 2.25 19.85
CA MET A 350 -3.76 3.42 19.66
C MET A 350 -2.38 3.23 20.32
N ILE A 351 -2.33 2.73 21.56
CA ILE A 351 -1.07 2.43 22.26
C ILE A 351 -0.34 1.27 21.57
N GLY A 352 -1.08 0.22 21.18
CA GLY A 352 -0.57 -0.95 20.49
C GLY A 352 0.09 -0.59 19.15
N SER A 353 -0.60 0.20 18.32
CA SER A 353 -0.06 0.68 17.04
C SER A 353 1.22 1.51 17.22
N SER A 354 1.24 2.38 18.23
CA SER A 354 2.43 3.19 18.57
C SER A 354 3.60 2.35 19.09
N ARG A 355 3.32 1.32 19.90
CA ARG A 355 4.34 0.37 20.40
C ARG A 355 4.91 -0.48 19.27
N LYS A 356 4.06 -0.99 18.36
CA LYS A 356 4.49 -1.74 17.18
C LYS A 356 5.38 -0.91 16.27
N LEU A 357 4.99 0.34 16.00
CA LEU A 357 5.82 1.25 15.21
C LEU A 357 7.20 1.45 15.86
N ARG A 358 7.27 1.70 17.17
CA ARG A 358 8.56 1.84 17.88
C ARG A 358 9.39 0.56 17.85
N SER A 359 8.76 -0.60 18.06
CA SER A 359 9.44 -1.89 17.99
C SER A 359 9.97 -2.16 16.58
N TRP A 360 9.19 -1.82 15.55
CA TRP A 360 9.59 -1.94 14.15
C TRP A 360 10.72 -0.98 13.80
N GLN A 361 10.66 0.27 14.26
CA GLN A 361 11.73 1.27 14.08
C GLN A 361 13.04 0.80 14.71
N SER A 362 13.00 0.35 15.97
CA SER A 362 14.18 -0.17 16.68
C SER A 362 14.74 -1.43 16.00
N TRP A 363 13.88 -2.32 15.51
CA TRP A 363 14.30 -3.53 14.78
C TRP A 363 14.98 -3.16 13.45
N CYS A 364 14.37 -2.28 12.65
CA CYS A 364 14.96 -1.82 11.39
C CYS A 364 16.29 -1.09 11.62
N GLU A 365 16.35 -0.21 12.63
CA GLU A 365 17.57 0.50 13.00
C GLU A 365 18.70 -0.46 13.38
N HIS A 366 18.41 -1.47 14.22
CA HIS A 366 19.39 -2.49 14.59
C HIS A 366 19.94 -3.21 13.35
N ARG A 367 19.04 -3.66 12.46
CA ARG A 367 19.41 -4.39 11.25
C ARG A 367 20.25 -3.55 10.28
N THR A 368 19.88 -2.29 10.08
CA THR A 368 20.62 -1.35 9.24
C THR A 368 21.95 -0.96 9.87
N ASN A 369 22.04 -0.85 11.20
CA ASN A 369 23.29 -0.55 11.90
C ASN A 369 24.28 -1.72 11.84
N ASP A 370 23.79 -2.96 11.84
CA ASP A 370 24.65 -4.14 11.60
C ASP A 370 25.19 -4.14 10.16
N ASP A 371 24.36 -3.82 9.16
CA ASP A 371 24.84 -3.66 7.78
C ASP A 371 25.84 -2.48 7.67
N LEU A 372 25.63 -1.39 8.42
CA LEU A 372 26.53 -0.24 8.47
C LEU A 372 27.94 -0.62 8.97
N ARG A 373 28.05 -1.55 9.93
CA ARG A 373 29.33 -2.03 10.47
C ARG A 373 30.17 -2.77 9.44
N CYS A 374 29.52 -3.39 8.45
CA CYS A 374 30.20 -4.15 7.41
C CYS A 374 30.52 -3.31 6.16
N THR A 375 30.13 -2.02 6.14
CA THR A 375 30.40 -1.16 4.98
C THR A 375 31.90 -0.96 4.76
N HIS A 376 32.32 -1.12 3.50
CA HIS A 376 33.71 -0.94 3.12
C HIS A 376 34.08 0.56 3.08
N PRO A 377 35.21 1.01 3.65
CA PRO A 377 35.59 2.42 3.69
C PRO A 377 35.68 3.13 2.33
N MET A 378 36.01 2.38 1.26
CA MET A 378 36.13 2.91 -0.10
C MET A 378 34.79 3.18 -0.81
N TRP A 379 33.67 2.68 -0.26
CA TRP A 379 32.33 2.88 -0.83
C TRP A 379 31.45 3.72 0.10
N PRO A 380 31.73 5.03 0.23
CA PRO A 380 31.00 5.92 1.14
C PRO A 380 29.53 6.11 0.73
N GLU A 381 29.19 5.86 -0.53
CA GLU A 381 27.82 5.96 -1.06
C GLU A 381 26.90 4.94 -0.39
N GLU A 382 27.39 3.73 -0.11
CA GLU A 382 26.63 2.71 0.59
C GLU A 382 26.34 3.14 2.04
N LYS A 383 27.37 3.62 2.74
CA LYS A 383 27.24 4.13 4.10
C LYS A 383 26.22 5.27 4.15
N HIS A 384 26.31 6.22 3.22
CA HIS A 384 25.38 7.35 3.14
C HIS A 384 23.94 6.88 2.89
N PHE A 385 23.73 5.93 1.98
CA PHE A 385 22.43 5.33 1.72
C PHE A 385 21.83 4.70 2.99
N LEU A 386 22.60 3.89 3.72
CA LEU A 386 22.13 3.25 4.95
C LEU A 386 21.81 4.28 6.06
N GLU A 387 22.63 5.33 6.20
CA GLU A 387 22.34 6.44 7.13
C GLU A 387 21.07 7.22 6.77
N GLU A 388 20.81 7.44 5.47
CA GLU A 388 19.57 8.04 4.99
C GLU A 388 18.36 7.15 5.26
N GLN A 389 18.49 5.82 5.09
CA GLN A 389 17.43 4.87 5.44
C GLN A 389 17.07 4.95 6.93
N ILE A 390 18.06 5.03 7.83
CA ILE A 390 17.83 5.21 9.27
C ILE A 390 17.05 6.50 9.53
N LYS A 391 17.40 7.62 8.86
CA LYS A 391 16.68 8.90 9.00
C LYS A 391 15.23 8.79 8.51
N LEU A 392 14.98 8.07 7.41
CA LEU A 392 13.64 7.84 6.87
C LEU A 392 12.78 7.01 7.84
N ILE A 393 13.34 5.94 8.41
CA ILE A 393 12.67 5.09 9.41
C ILE A 393 12.21 5.92 10.63
N HIS A 394 13.07 6.84 11.10
CA HIS A 394 12.75 7.73 12.21
C HIS A 394 11.67 8.78 11.89
N ARG A 395 11.54 9.21 10.63
CA ARG A 395 10.52 10.19 10.21
C ARG A 395 9.12 9.58 10.10
N MET A 396 8.98 8.26 10.00
CA MET A 396 7.67 7.63 9.88
C MET A 396 6.81 7.83 11.13
N LYS A 397 5.54 8.17 10.92
CA LYS A 397 4.53 8.39 11.96
C LYS A 397 3.45 7.32 11.88
N GLY A 398 2.76 7.09 13.00
CA GLY A 398 1.71 6.06 13.07
C GLY A 398 0.47 6.41 12.22
N ASN A 399 -0.12 5.38 11.61
CA ASN A 399 -1.24 5.50 10.67
C ASN A 399 -2.62 5.61 11.36
N TYR A 400 -2.72 5.45 12.69
CA TYR A 400 -4.01 5.39 13.38
C TYR A 400 -4.88 6.63 13.16
N LEU A 401 -4.28 7.83 13.21
CA LEU A 401 -4.99 9.10 13.02
C LEU A 401 -5.24 9.45 11.54
N GLN A 402 -4.72 8.66 10.60
CA GLN A 402 -4.96 8.89 9.16
C GLN A 402 -6.30 8.31 8.69
N ASP A 403 -6.86 7.31 9.41
CA ASP A 403 -8.20 6.79 9.10
C ASP A 403 -9.26 7.75 9.62
N PRO A 404 -10.08 8.40 8.75
CA PRO A 404 -11.10 9.36 9.18
C PRO A 404 -12.13 8.74 10.13
N TRP A 405 -12.35 7.42 10.06
CA TRP A 405 -13.28 6.74 10.94
C TRP A 405 -12.80 6.68 12.39
N ASN A 406 -11.48 6.63 12.62
CA ASN A 406 -10.95 6.67 13.98
C ASN A 406 -11.15 8.06 14.60
N ILE A 407 -10.95 9.13 13.81
CA ILE A 407 -11.26 10.50 14.25
C ILE A 407 -12.75 10.63 14.57
N PHE A 408 -13.61 10.05 13.73
CA PHE A 408 -15.05 10.05 13.93
C PHE A 408 -15.45 9.33 15.23
N ASP A 409 -14.85 8.20 15.57
CA ASP A 409 -15.11 7.51 16.84
C ASP A 409 -14.77 8.37 18.05
N TRP A 410 -13.60 9.03 18.04
CA TRP A 410 -13.21 9.93 19.12
C TRP A 410 -14.16 11.11 19.26
N LEU A 411 -14.64 11.67 18.14
CA LEU A 411 -15.67 12.70 18.15
C LEU A 411 -16.97 12.20 18.78
N VAL A 412 -17.43 10.99 18.43
CA VAL A 412 -18.62 10.36 19.01
C VAL A 412 -18.45 10.12 20.51
N TYR A 413 -17.30 9.64 20.96
CA TYR A 413 -17.04 9.42 22.40
C TYR A 413 -16.99 10.73 23.18
N ILE A 414 -16.38 11.79 22.63
CA ILE A 414 -16.36 13.11 23.27
C ILE A 414 -17.80 13.65 23.40
N LEU A 415 -18.60 13.55 22.34
CA LEU A 415 -20.01 13.93 22.36
C LEU A 415 -20.81 13.11 23.39
N LEU A 416 -20.54 11.80 23.48
CA LEU A 416 -21.20 10.92 24.44
C LEU A 416 -20.84 11.26 25.89
N MET A 417 -19.57 11.59 26.15
CA MET A 417 -19.13 12.07 27.46
C MET A 417 -19.76 13.43 27.82
N ALA A 418 -19.92 14.33 26.85
CA ALA A 418 -20.60 15.60 27.04
C ALA A 418 -22.09 15.41 27.36
N VAL A 419 -22.78 14.54 26.62
CA VAL A 419 -24.18 14.16 26.88
C VAL A 419 -24.34 13.58 28.28
N PHE A 420 -23.49 12.62 28.65
CA PHE A 420 -23.53 12.03 29.98
C PHE A 420 -23.29 13.07 31.07
N GLY A 421 -22.30 13.97 30.89
CA GLY A 421 -22.02 15.05 31.82
C GLY A 421 -23.20 16.01 32.02
N ILE A 422 -23.87 16.40 30.94
CA ILE A 422 -25.06 17.28 31.00
C ILE A 422 -26.24 16.55 31.65
N HIS A 423 -26.45 15.27 31.35
CA HIS A 423 -27.50 14.46 31.98
C HIS A 423 -27.30 14.32 33.49
N VAL A 424 -26.06 14.09 33.92
CA VAL A 424 -25.70 14.08 35.34
C VAL A 424 -25.95 15.44 35.98
N ALA A 425 -25.58 16.54 35.30
CA ALA A 425 -25.84 17.89 35.79
C ALA A 425 -27.34 18.21 35.91
N ASP A 426 -28.17 17.75 34.97
CA ASP A 426 -29.63 17.89 35.00
C ASP A 426 -30.22 17.23 36.26
N ILE A 427 -29.76 16.01 36.59
CA ILE A 427 -30.17 15.28 37.79
C ILE A 427 -29.84 16.05 39.08
N PHE A 428 -28.69 16.73 39.14
CA PHE A 428 -28.24 17.42 40.36
C PHE A 428 -28.74 18.87 40.49
N LEU A 429 -28.91 19.60 39.39
CA LEU A 429 -29.20 21.04 39.41
C LEU A 429 -30.69 21.37 39.20
N LEU A 430 -31.56 20.38 38.95
CA LEU A 430 -33.02 20.52 38.73
C LEU A 430 -33.39 21.73 37.83
N GLY A 431 -32.61 21.96 36.78
CA GLY A 431 -32.81 23.09 35.86
C GLY A 431 -33.58 22.68 34.61
N GLY A 432 -34.84 23.12 34.46
CA GLY A 432 -35.67 22.75 33.31
C GLY A 432 -35.09 23.07 31.93
N THR A 433 -34.21 24.08 31.83
CA THR A 433 -33.52 24.41 30.57
C THR A 433 -32.41 23.42 30.22
N LEU A 434 -31.67 22.89 31.21
CA LEU A 434 -30.63 21.89 31.00
C LEU A 434 -31.22 20.59 30.44
N ARG A 435 -32.43 20.23 30.88
CA ARG A 435 -33.19 19.09 30.36
C ARG A 435 -33.51 19.23 28.87
N ASP A 436 -33.96 20.40 28.42
CA ASP A 436 -34.23 20.62 26.99
C ASP A 436 -32.96 20.52 26.15
N TYR A 437 -31.84 21.04 26.65
CA TYR A 437 -30.54 20.91 25.99
C TYR A 437 -30.02 19.48 25.99
N SER A 438 -30.20 18.72 27.08
CA SER A 438 -29.77 17.33 27.19
C SER A 438 -30.51 16.44 26.18
N LEU A 439 -31.83 16.60 26.06
CA LEU A 439 -32.66 15.86 25.11
C LEU A 439 -32.29 16.17 23.65
N ARG A 440 -32.08 17.45 23.32
CA ARG A 440 -31.65 17.87 21.98
C ARG A 440 -30.29 17.28 21.62
N LEU A 441 -29.35 17.29 22.56
CA LEU A 441 -28.02 16.73 22.34
C LEU A 441 -28.05 15.20 22.21
N PHE A 442 -28.84 14.50 23.05
CA PHE A 442 -29.07 13.05 22.93
C PHE A 442 -29.62 12.67 21.56
N ALA A 443 -30.61 13.41 21.04
CA ALA A 443 -31.19 13.15 19.73
C ALA A 443 -30.14 13.21 18.60
N VAL A 444 -29.23 14.19 18.66
CA VAL A 444 -28.13 14.32 17.69
C VAL A 444 -27.11 13.20 17.85
N VAL A 445 -26.70 12.89 19.09
CA VAL A 445 -25.65 11.89 19.37
C VAL A 445 -26.09 10.47 18.97
N ILE A 446 -27.37 10.12 19.12
CA ILE A 446 -27.88 8.82 18.64
C ILE A 446 -27.67 8.64 17.14
N ILE A 447 -27.88 9.68 16.34
CA ILE A 447 -27.66 9.63 14.89
C ILE A 447 -26.19 9.31 14.60
N PHE A 448 -25.27 10.00 15.28
CA PHE A 448 -23.84 9.74 15.16
C PHE A 448 -23.44 8.32 15.63
N LEU A 449 -24.08 7.80 16.69
CA LEU A 449 -23.86 6.43 17.17
C LEU A 449 -24.31 5.37 16.16
N TRP A 450 -25.43 5.58 15.47
CA TRP A 450 -25.87 4.66 14.41
C TRP A 450 -24.98 4.75 13.16
N LEU A 451 -24.56 5.96 12.78
CA LEU A 451 -23.60 6.14 11.68
C LEU A 451 -22.26 5.45 11.96
N ARG A 452 -21.83 5.41 13.23
CA ARG A 452 -20.61 4.72 13.68
C ARG A 452 -20.62 3.22 13.35
N LEU A 453 -21.78 2.57 13.28
CA LEU A 453 -21.90 1.15 12.91
C LEU A 453 -21.28 0.83 11.55
N MET A 454 -21.24 1.81 10.64
CA MET A 454 -20.65 1.68 9.31
C MET A 454 -19.16 1.31 9.36
N LYS A 455 -18.40 1.72 10.39
CA LYS A 455 -16.98 1.32 10.56
C LYS A 455 -16.83 -0.19 10.62
N HIS A 456 -17.69 -0.87 11.38
CA HIS A 456 -17.62 -2.34 11.57
C HIS A 456 -18.18 -3.12 10.39
N VAL A 457 -19.10 -2.52 9.62
CA VAL A 457 -19.66 -3.13 8.41
C VAL A 457 -18.67 -3.08 7.23
N ARG A 458 -17.66 -2.20 7.28
CA ARG A 458 -16.64 -2.03 6.23
C ARG A 458 -15.88 -3.32 5.88
N ALA A 459 -15.81 -4.27 6.82
CA ALA A 459 -15.21 -5.59 6.66
C ALA A 459 -15.83 -6.46 5.57
N PHE A 460 -17.15 -6.31 5.38
CA PHE A 460 -17.93 -7.23 4.59
C PHE A 460 -17.85 -6.84 3.11
N ARG A 461 -17.44 -7.77 2.25
CA ARG A 461 -17.23 -7.51 0.81
C ARG A 461 -18.42 -6.89 0.09
N VAL A 462 -19.65 -7.21 0.53
CA VAL A 462 -20.87 -6.68 -0.07
C VAL A 462 -21.08 -5.20 0.28
N MET A 463 -20.77 -4.79 1.50
CA MET A 463 -21.10 -3.44 2.02
C MET A 463 -19.89 -2.50 2.08
N GLY A 464 -18.68 -3.04 2.20
CA GLY A 464 -17.43 -2.28 2.31
C GLY A 464 -17.21 -1.26 1.19
N PRO A 465 -17.38 -1.64 -0.09
CA PRO A 465 -17.18 -0.69 -1.19
C PRO A 465 -18.11 0.52 -1.11
N PHE A 466 -19.38 0.31 -0.72
CA PHE A 466 -20.36 1.39 -0.56
C PHE A 466 -19.96 2.37 0.55
N ILE A 467 -19.44 1.88 1.67
CA ILE A 467 -19.01 2.72 2.80
C ILE A 467 -17.80 3.57 2.43
N VAL A 468 -16.82 2.97 1.74
CA VAL A 468 -15.63 3.70 1.25
C VAL A 468 -16.05 4.78 0.25
N MET A 469 -17.01 4.46 -0.63
CA MET A 469 -17.55 5.38 -1.61
C MET A 469 -18.30 6.55 -0.98
N LEU A 470 -19.09 6.32 0.08
CA LEU A 470 -19.79 7.38 0.82
C LEU A 470 -18.82 8.50 1.24
N GLY A 471 -17.61 8.15 1.69
CA GLY A 471 -16.60 9.14 2.07
C GLY A 471 -16.14 10.03 0.91
N LYS A 472 -16.03 9.50 -0.30
CA LYS A 472 -15.69 10.29 -1.51
C LYS A 472 -16.88 11.13 -1.99
N ILE A 473 -18.07 10.54 -1.95
CA ILE A 473 -19.34 11.19 -2.28
C ILE A 473 -19.56 12.43 -1.40
N VAL A 474 -19.27 12.39 -0.10
CA VAL A 474 -19.42 13.56 0.79
C VAL A 474 -18.61 14.76 0.29
N GLY A 475 -17.39 14.54 -0.22
CA GLY A 475 -16.56 15.61 -0.78
C GLY A 475 -17.18 16.23 -2.05
N ASP A 476 -17.77 15.40 -2.88
CA ASP A 476 -18.45 15.84 -4.10
C ASP A 476 -19.79 16.55 -3.82
N VAL A 477 -20.53 16.08 -2.81
CA VAL A 477 -21.72 16.76 -2.29
C VAL A 477 -21.37 18.14 -1.73
N LEU A 478 -20.22 18.29 -1.04
CA LEU A 478 -19.77 19.61 -0.55
C LEU A 478 -19.41 20.56 -1.69
N ARG A 479 -18.80 20.08 -2.78
CA ARG A 479 -18.55 20.89 -3.98
C ARG A 479 -19.86 21.28 -4.66
N PHE A 480 -20.80 20.36 -4.73
CA PHE A 480 -22.13 20.64 -5.26
C PHE A 480 -22.90 21.64 -4.39
N LEU A 481 -22.77 21.57 -3.06
CA LEU A 481 -23.41 22.50 -2.13
C LEU A 481 -23.02 23.96 -2.42
N PHE A 482 -21.80 24.20 -2.90
CA PHE A 482 -21.37 25.54 -3.33
C PHE A 482 -22.16 26.04 -4.54
N LEU A 483 -22.27 25.23 -5.61
CA LEU A 483 -23.07 25.57 -6.79
C LEU A 483 -24.56 25.73 -6.44
N TYR A 484 -25.07 24.84 -5.58
CA TYR A 484 -26.43 24.92 -5.08
C TYR A 484 -26.65 26.21 -4.28
N ALA A 485 -25.70 26.61 -3.44
CA ALA A 485 -25.80 27.86 -2.66
C ALA A 485 -25.83 29.11 -3.54
N GLU A 486 -25.11 29.12 -4.66
CA GLU A 486 -25.12 30.23 -5.64
C GLU A 486 -26.50 30.45 -6.27
N ILE A 487 -27.27 29.37 -6.47
CA ILE A 487 -28.66 29.44 -6.94
C ILE A 487 -29.62 29.68 -5.77
N PHE A 488 -29.42 28.99 -4.64
CA PHE A 488 -30.35 28.99 -3.52
C PHE A 488 -30.42 30.33 -2.78
N ILE A 489 -29.27 30.97 -2.52
CA ILE A 489 -29.22 32.22 -1.72
C ILE A 489 -29.98 33.37 -2.41
N PRO A 490 -29.78 33.67 -3.71
CA PRO A 490 -30.53 34.73 -4.40
C PRO A 490 -32.03 34.47 -4.43
N TYR A 491 -32.45 33.23 -4.66
CA TYR A 491 -33.86 32.87 -4.63
C TYR A 491 -34.44 32.98 -3.23
N ALA A 492 -33.73 32.55 -2.18
CA ALA A 492 -34.16 32.74 -0.79
C ALA A 492 -34.38 34.22 -0.46
N CYS A 493 -33.50 35.12 -0.93
CA CYS A 493 -33.69 36.56 -0.81
C CYS A 493 -34.92 37.05 -1.58
N ALA A 494 -35.14 36.59 -2.82
CA ALA A 494 -36.30 36.96 -3.63
C ALA A 494 -37.62 36.50 -2.97
N PHE A 495 -37.68 35.24 -2.52
CA PHE A 495 -38.82 34.70 -1.78
C PHE A 495 -39.06 35.48 -0.48
N TRP A 496 -38.01 35.93 0.22
CA TRP A 496 -38.16 36.76 1.41
C TRP A 496 -38.72 38.15 1.11
N ILE A 497 -38.31 38.78 0.00
CA ILE A 497 -38.80 40.11 -0.39
C ILE A 497 -40.32 40.10 -0.66
N ILE A 498 -40.83 39.04 -1.27
CA ILE A 498 -42.24 38.95 -1.67
C ILE A 498 -43.11 38.30 -0.59
N PHE A 499 -42.64 37.20 0.02
CA PHE A 499 -43.41 36.37 0.95
C PHE A 499 -42.96 36.49 2.42
N GLY A 500 -41.98 37.34 2.74
CA GLY A 500 -41.49 37.53 4.11
C GLY A 500 -42.54 38.10 5.08
N GLY A 501 -43.61 38.70 4.56
CA GLY A 501 -44.74 39.17 5.38
C GLY A 501 -45.66 38.05 5.87
N THR A 502 -45.78 36.94 5.13
CA THR A 502 -46.61 35.78 5.47
C THR A 502 -45.83 34.68 6.18
N MET A 503 -44.56 34.49 5.81
CA MET A 503 -43.64 33.55 6.46
C MET A 503 -43.06 34.16 7.74
N ARG A 504 -43.48 33.68 8.91
CA ARG A 504 -43.19 34.32 10.22
C ARG A 504 -41.69 34.39 10.57
N THR A 505 -40.85 33.51 10.03
CA THR A 505 -39.41 33.48 10.33
C THR A 505 -38.56 33.04 9.13
N VAL A 506 -37.32 33.56 9.04
CA VAL A 506 -36.35 33.18 7.98
C VAL A 506 -36.09 31.67 7.91
N PRO A 507 -35.93 30.92 9.02
CA PRO A 507 -35.69 29.48 8.96
C PRO A 507 -36.86 28.68 8.36
N GLN A 508 -38.10 29.12 8.59
CA GLN A 508 -39.29 28.50 8.00
C GLN A 508 -39.30 28.70 6.48
N LEU A 509 -38.95 29.90 6.01
CA LEU A 509 -38.83 30.16 4.58
C LEU A 509 -37.74 29.28 3.94
N LEU A 510 -36.55 29.23 4.56
CA LEU A 510 -35.43 28.42 4.06
C LEU A 510 -35.80 26.93 4.01
N TYR A 511 -36.53 26.43 5.01
CA TYR A 511 -37.02 25.05 5.03
C TYR A 511 -38.05 24.80 3.92
N SER A 512 -39.02 25.70 3.74
CA SER A 512 -40.00 25.60 2.65
C SER A 512 -39.34 25.65 1.27
N LEU A 513 -38.35 26.52 1.07
CA LEU A 513 -37.58 26.60 -0.17
C LEU A 513 -36.78 25.32 -0.44
N TYR A 514 -36.15 24.74 0.60
CA TYR A 514 -35.47 23.47 0.50
C TYR A 514 -36.43 22.33 0.10
N ARG A 515 -37.65 22.29 0.65
CA ARG A 515 -38.69 21.31 0.25
C ARG A 515 -39.08 21.43 -1.23
N ILE A 516 -39.17 22.66 -1.76
CA ILE A 516 -39.40 22.89 -3.19
C ILE A 516 -38.29 22.23 -4.03
N THR A 517 -37.03 22.28 -3.59
CA THR A 517 -35.92 21.67 -4.36
C THR A 517 -35.98 20.15 -4.43
N LEU A 518 -36.55 19.50 -3.43
CA LEU A 518 -36.79 18.05 -3.41
C LEU A 518 -38.12 17.64 -4.06
N VAL A 519 -38.89 18.61 -4.56
CA VAL A 519 -40.25 18.38 -5.09
C VAL A 519 -41.15 17.68 -4.04
N ASP A 520 -40.99 18.08 -2.77
CA ASP A 520 -41.82 17.64 -1.65
C ASP A 520 -43.02 18.60 -1.45
N GLU A 521 -44.01 18.27 -0.62
CA GLU A 521 -45.23 19.07 -0.43
C GLU A 521 -44.96 20.49 0.08
N TYR A 522 -44.84 21.48 -0.80
CA TYR A 522 -44.67 22.89 -0.43
C TYR A 522 -46.01 23.64 -0.40
N GLU A 523 -46.11 24.68 0.42
CA GLU A 523 -47.32 25.48 0.62
C GLU A 523 -47.59 26.43 -0.58
N PHE A 524 -47.72 25.88 -1.79
CA PHE A 524 -47.94 26.65 -3.02
C PHE A 524 -49.18 27.53 -2.95
N ASN A 525 -50.28 26.95 -2.44
CA ASN A 525 -51.55 27.66 -2.33
C ASN A 525 -51.43 28.90 -1.43
N ALA A 526 -50.68 28.79 -0.33
CA ALA A 526 -50.44 29.92 0.57
C ALA A 526 -49.58 31.02 -0.08
N MET A 527 -48.69 30.68 -1.02
CA MET A 527 -47.91 31.66 -1.78
C MET A 527 -48.75 32.34 -2.87
N VAL A 528 -49.63 31.60 -3.54
CA VAL A 528 -50.54 32.13 -4.57
C VAL A 528 -51.55 33.12 -3.99
N GLU A 529 -51.97 32.93 -2.74
CA GLU A 529 -52.84 33.88 -2.01
C GLU A 529 -52.17 35.24 -1.78
N VAL A 530 -50.84 35.31 -1.71
CA VAL A 530 -50.08 36.56 -1.48
C VAL A 530 -49.82 37.29 -2.80
N ASP A 531 -49.26 36.59 -3.78
CA ASP A 531 -49.01 37.14 -5.11
C ASP A 531 -49.09 36.02 -6.14
N SER A 532 -50.18 36.00 -6.92
CA SER A 532 -50.44 34.95 -7.89
C SER A 532 -49.45 34.98 -9.06
N ILE A 533 -48.94 36.14 -9.47
CA ILE A 533 -48.05 36.24 -10.63
C ILE A 533 -46.65 35.83 -10.22
N MET A 534 -46.16 36.42 -9.13
CA MET A 534 -44.81 36.19 -8.66
C MET A 534 -44.64 34.78 -8.08
N ALA A 535 -45.65 34.19 -7.45
CA ALA A 535 -45.60 32.80 -7.00
C ALA A 535 -45.39 31.82 -8.16
N HIS A 536 -46.09 31.99 -9.28
CA HIS A 536 -45.91 31.12 -10.46
C HIS A 536 -44.54 31.34 -11.12
N PHE A 537 -44.09 32.60 -11.22
CA PHE A 537 -42.80 32.91 -11.84
C PHE A 537 -41.63 32.39 -11.00
N LEU A 538 -41.60 32.71 -9.70
CA LEU A 538 -40.50 32.37 -8.81
C LEU A 538 -40.44 30.86 -8.55
N CYS A 539 -41.59 30.20 -8.31
CA CYS A 539 -41.63 28.74 -8.15
C CYS A 539 -41.32 28.01 -9.45
N GLY A 540 -41.86 28.49 -10.59
CA GLY A 540 -41.63 27.86 -11.89
C GLY A 540 -40.17 27.94 -12.33
N THR A 541 -39.55 29.11 -12.22
CA THR A 541 -38.13 29.32 -12.57
C THR A 541 -37.19 28.60 -11.60
N PHE A 542 -37.47 28.63 -10.30
CA PHE A 542 -36.70 27.92 -9.30
C PHE A 542 -36.81 26.39 -9.46
N LEU A 543 -38.00 25.86 -9.71
CA LEU A 543 -38.20 24.43 -9.93
C LEU A 543 -37.53 23.98 -11.24
N ALA A 544 -37.64 24.76 -12.32
CA ALA A 544 -36.94 24.45 -13.57
C ALA A 544 -35.41 24.41 -13.36
N LEU A 545 -34.84 25.43 -12.72
CA LEU A 545 -33.40 25.47 -12.44
C LEU A 545 -32.97 24.38 -11.46
N SER A 546 -33.71 24.16 -10.37
CA SER A 546 -33.38 23.16 -9.34
C SER A 546 -33.55 21.72 -9.84
N SER A 547 -34.62 21.41 -10.57
CA SER A 547 -34.85 20.05 -11.09
C SER A 547 -33.89 19.70 -12.23
N ILE A 548 -33.65 20.64 -13.16
CA ILE A 548 -32.82 20.40 -14.35
C ILE A 548 -31.33 20.49 -14.04
N LEU A 549 -30.89 21.52 -13.29
CA LEU A 549 -29.46 21.74 -13.03
C LEU A 549 -28.96 21.14 -11.71
N CYS A 550 -29.77 21.08 -10.66
CA CYS A 550 -29.28 20.64 -9.35
C CYS A 550 -29.40 19.12 -9.16
N VAL A 551 -30.60 18.55 -9.30
CA VAL A 551 -30.81 17.11 -9.04
C VAL A 551 -30.16 16.24 -10.12
N ASN A 552 -30.40 16.52 -11.40
CA ASN A 552 -29.87 15.69 -12.48
C ASN A 552 -28.34 15.78 -12.62
N LEU A 553 -27.76 16.96 -12.43
CA LEU A 553 -26.29 17.12 -12.43
C LEU A 553 -25.66 16.42 -11.21
N MET A 554 -26.29 16.50 -10.04
CA MET A 554 -25.83 15.78 -8.85
C MET A 554 -25.87 14.27 -9.07
N ILE A 555 -26.96 13.73 -9.65
CA ILE A 555 -27.06 12.30 -9.98
C ILE A 555 -25.97 11.90 -10.99
N ALA A 556 -25.74 12.71 -12.03
CA ALA A 556 -24.69 12.44 -13.01
C ALA A 556 -23.29 12.42 -12.37
N LEU A 557 -22.99 13.40 -11.52
CA LEU A 557 -21.72 13.50 -10.82
C LEU A 557 -21.51 12.35 -9.80
N LEU A 558 -22.56 11.96 -9.09
CA LEU A 558 -22.54 10.81 -8.19
C LEU A 558 -22.35 9.49 -8.95
N SER A 559 -22.98 9.33 -10.12
CA SER A 559 -22.84 8.14 -10.96
C SER A 559 -21.42 7.98 -11.51
N ASP A 560 -20.82 9.06 -12.01
CA ASP A 560 -19.43 9.06 -12.49
C ASP A 560 -18.44 8.78 -11.33
N THR A 561 -18.68 9.40 -10.17
CA THR A 561 -17.89 9.14 -8.95
C THR A 561 -18.04 7.69 -8.49
N PHE A 562 -19.26 7.15 -8.53
CA PHE A 562 -19.55 5.75 -8.20
C PHE A 562 -18.70 4.82 -9.06
N GLN A 563 -18.74 4.99 -10.38
CA GLN A 563 -17.99 4.14 -11.32
C GLN A 563 -16.47 4.23 -11.09
N ARG A 564 -15.91 5.44 -10.98
CA ARG A 564 -14.46 5.64 -10.77
C ARG A 564 -13.97 5.10 -9.44
N VAL A 565 -14.78 5.17 -8.40
CA VAL A 565 -14.40 4.78 -7.04
C VAL A 565 -14.68 3.29 -6.80
N TYR A 566 -15.65 2.67 -7.47
CA TYR A 566 -16.07 1.29 -7.20
C TYR A 566 -14.95 0.26 -7.34
N ASP A 567 -14.15 0.34 -8.42
CA ASP A 567 -13.03 -0.59 -8.65
C ASP A 567 -11.96 -0.47 -7.54
N ASN A 568 -11.60 0.77 -7.19
CA ASN A 568 -10.71 1.06 -6.06
C ASN A 568 -11.34 0.67 -4.71
N ALA A 569 -12.67 0.74 -4.60
CA ALA A 569 -13.40 0.43 -3.39
C ALA A 569 -13.46 -1.08 -3.12
N LEU A 570 -13.44 -1.93 -4.15
CA LEU A 570 -13.28 -3.37 -3.98
C LEU A 570 -11.93 -3.70 -3.37
N ALA A 571 -10.86 -3.08 -3.87
CA ALA A 571 -9.50 -3.27 -3.32
C ALA A 571 -9.42 -2.79 -1.87
N ASN A 572 -10.00 -1.63 -1.59
CA ASN A 572 -10.12 -1.11 -0.24
C ASN A 572 -10.94 -2.04 0.67
N ALA A 573 -12.05 -2.62 0.18
CA ALA A 573 -12.85 -3.54 0.98
C ALA A 573 -12.08 -4.82 1.34
N VAL A 574 -11.31 -5.38 0.41
CA VAL A 574 -10.43 -6.52 0.68
C VAL A 574 -9.34 -6.15 1.69
N MET A 575 -8.73 -4.97 1.56
CA MET A 575 -7.76 -4.46 2.55
C MET A 575 -8.39 -4.35 3.94
N GLN A 576 -9.64 -3.87 4.03
CA GLN A 576 -10.36 -3.75 5.30
C GLN A 576 -10.75 -5.10 5.89
N GLN A 577 -11.11 -6.06 5.04
CA GLN A 577 -11.30 -7.44 5.45
C GLN A 577 -10.02 -8.04 6.04
N ALA A 578 -8.86 -7.81 5.41
CA ALA A 578 -7.56 -8.24 5.91
C ALA A 578 -7.21 -7.56 7.25
N ALA A 579 -7.47 -6.26 7.39
CA ALA A 579 -7.24 -5.53 8.63
C ALA A 579 -8.06 -6.10 9.79
N ILE A 580 -9.31 -6.50 9.55
CA ILE A 580 -10.16 -7.10 10.58
C ILE A 580 -9.74 -8.52 10.93
N ILE A 581 -9.25 -9.30 9.96
CA ILE A 581 -8.64 -10.60 10.24
C ILE A 581 -7.46 -10.43 11.21
N LEU A 582 -6.56 -9.48 10.94
CA LEU A 582 -5.43 -9.19 11.83
C LEU A 582 -5.91 -8.68 13.21
N GLN A 583 -6.93 -7.83 13.24
CA GLN A 583 -7.50 -7.36 14.51
C GLN A 583 -8.10 -8.52 15.33
N VAL A 584 -8.76 -9.48 14.68
CA VAL A 584 -9.30 -10.68 15.33
C VAL A 584 -8.17 -11.58 15.83
N GLU A 585 -7.10 -11.76 15.05
CA GLU A 585 -5.91 -12.53 15.46
C GLU A 585 -5.27 -11.97 16.73
N GLU A 586 -5.22 -10.64 16.85
CA GLU A 586 -4.60 -9.96 17.99
C GLU A 586 -5.52 -9.90 19.21
N SER A 587 -6.80 -9.58 19.01
CA SER A 587 -7.75 -9.35 20.10
C SER A 587 -8.36 -10.64 20.67
N MET A 588 -8.48 -11.70 19.85
CA MET A 588 -9.17 -12.93 20.21
C MET A 588 -8.29 -14.18 19.99
N PRO A 589 -7.14 -14.30 20.69
CA PRO A 589 -6.21 -15.42 20.47
C PRO A 589 -6.80 -16.79 20.83
N ARG A 590 -7.83 -16.85 21.68
CA ARG A 590 -8.56 -18.09 22.00
C ARG A 590 -9.39 -18.59 20.82
N LEU A 591 -9.94 -17.68 20.01
CA LEU A 591 -10.71 -18.02 18.82
C LEU A 591 -9.79 -18.58 17.74
N CYS A 592 -8.60 -17.98 17.56
CA CYS A 592 -7.59 -18.48 16.65
C CYS A 592 -7.05 -19.85 17.07
N ARG A 593 -6.71 -20.05 18.34
CA ARG A 593 -6.27 -21.37 18.85
C ARG A 593 -7.30 -22.48 18.67
N PHE A 594 -8.59 -22.14 18.66
CA PHE A 594 -9.66 -23.12 18.42
C PHE A 594 -9.66 -23.60 16.96
N TYR A 595 -9.36 -22.70 16.02
CA TYR A 595 -9.17 -23.01 14.61
C TYR A 595 -7.67 -23.22 14.33
N ASP A 596 -7.13 -24.32 14.86
CA ASP A 596 -5.75 -24.86 14.72
C ASP A 596 -4.79 -23.99 13.87
N ASP A 597 -3.83 -23.32 14.50
CA ASP A 597 -2.79 -22.49 13.85
C ASP A 597 -2.02 -23.27 12.75
N GLN A 598 -2.09 -24.61 12.75
CA GLN A 598 -1.44 -25.47 11.74
C GLN A 598 -2.33 -25.82 10.55
N HIS A 599 -3.60 -25.39 10.50
CA HIS A 599 -4.50 -25.75 9.42
C HIS A 599 -3.98 -25.33 8.04
N ILE A 600 -3.39 -24.13 7.93
CA ILE A 600 -2.83 -23.62 6.66
C ILE A 600 -1.60 -24.45 6.25
N HIS A 601 -0.71 -24.77 7.20
CA HIS A 601 0.47 -25.58 6.94
C HIS A 601 0.14 -27.03 6.56
N ARG A 602 -0.96 -27.60 7.09
CA ARG A 602 -1.36 -28.99 6.82
C ARG A 602 -2.22 -29.17 5.58
N PHE A 603 -3.17 -28.27 5.34
CA PHE A 603 -4.18 -28.42 4.28
C PHE A 603 -3.98 -27.47 3.09
N CYS A 604 -3.11 -26.47 3.18
CA CYS A 604 -2.84 -25.51 2.10
C CYS A 604 -1.40 -25.62 1.57
N ALA A 605 -0.90 -26.85 1.46
CA ALA A 605 0.46 -27.19 1.05
C ALA A 605 0.52 -28.43 0.12
N PRO A 606 -0.01 -28.37 -1.12
CA PRO A 606 -0.69 -27.25 -1.78
C PRO A 606 -2.22 -27.30 -1.64
N LEU A 607 -2.88 -26.13 -1.71
CA LEU A 607 -4.35 -26.06 -1.87
C LEU A 607 -4.70 -26.22 -3.35
N GLY A 608 -5.23 -27.38 -3.74
CA GLY A 608 -5.70 -27.66 -5.10
C GLY A 608 -7.16 -27.27 -5.31
N GLU A 609 -7.46 -26.52 -6.36
CA GLU A 609 -8.82 -26.21 -6.79
C GLU A 609 -8.99 -26.43 -8.29
N LEU A 610 -10.17 -26.92 -8.69
CA LEU A 610 -10.54 -26.96 -10.10
C LEU A 610 -10.74 -25.52 -10.60
N TYR A 611 -10.21 -25.19 -11.76
CA TYR A 611 -10.40 -23.90 -12.40
C TYR A 611 -10.90 -24.08 -13.83
N ASP A 612 -11.75 -23.18 -14.27
CA ASP A 612 -12.28 -23.20 -15.63
C ASP A 612 -11.49 -22.21 -16.50
N ASP A 613 -10.86 -22.69 -17.57
CA ASP A 613 -10.08 -21.87 -18.50
C ASP A 613 -10.98 -20.84 -19.23
N ASP A 614 -12.29 -21.10 -19.31
CA ASP A 614 -13.27 -20.27 -20.03
C ASP A 614 -13.59 -18.93 -19.34
N ILE A 615 -13.12 -18.71 -18.10
CA ILE A 615 -13.40 -17.51 -17.29
C ILE A 615 -12.16 -16.59 -17.17
N ARG A 616 -11.10 -16.80 -17.96
CA ARG A 616 -10.01 -15.82 -18.02
C ARG A 616 -10.46 -14.53 -18.73
N THR A 617 -10.76 -13.55 -17.88
CA THR A 617 -10.74 -12.12 -18.10
C THR A 617 -9.53 -11.66 -18.94
N ASP A 618 -9.64 -11.73 -20.26
CA ASP A 618 -9.14 -10.63 -21.08
C ASP A 618 -10.27 -9.61 -21.11
N SER A 619 -10.16 -8.56 -20.28
CA SER A 619 -11.08 -7.41 -20.36
C SER A 619 -11.17 -6.88 -21.80
N LYS A 620 -10.12 -7.06 -22.60
CA LYS A 620 -10.10 -6.82 -24.06
C LYS A 620 -11.02 -7.75 -24.84
N ARG A 621 -10.94 -9.08 -24.65
CA ARG A 621 -11.80 -10.03 -25.37
C ARG A 621 -13.27 -9.90 -24.97
N HIS A 622 -13.55 -9.57 -23.72
CA HIS A 622 -14.93 -9.36 -23.28
C HIS A 622 -15.50 -8.05 -23.84
N ALA A 623 -14.68 -6.99 -23.93
CA ALA A 623 -15.04 -5.78 -24.65
C ALA A 623 -15.27 -6.06 -26.14
N GLU A 624 -14.35 -6.75 -26.81
CA GLU A 624 -14.47 -7.17 -28.22
C GLU A 624 -15.70 -8.04 -28.47
N LEU A 625 -15.98 -9.03 -27.60
CA LEU A 625 -17.20 -9.84 -27.66
C LEU A 625 -18.45 -8.99 -27.49
N LYS A 626 -18.41 -7.97 -26.60
CA LYS A 626 -19.51 -7.03 -26.44
C LYS A 626 -19.73 -6.23 -27.72
N THR A 627 -18.66 -5.72 -28.33
CA THR A 627 -18.70 -5.01 -29.63
C THR A 627 -19.21 -5.90 -30.76
N ILE A 628 -18.78 -7.16 -30.80
CA ILE A 628 -19.21 -8.16 -31.78
C ILE A 628 -20.69 -8.52 -31.55
N THR A 629 -21.13 -8.71 -30.31
CA THR A 629 -22.53 -8.96 -30.01
C THR A 629 -23.44 -7.77 -30.31
N THR A 630 -22.96 -6.54 -30.12
CA THR A 630 -23.72 -5.34 -30.55
C THR A 630 -23.79 -5.25 -32.06
N GLN A 631 -22.68 -5.52 -32.78
CA GLN A 631 -22.67 -5.56 -34.24
C GLN A 631 -23.58 -6.66 -34.81
N ILE A 632 -23.54 -7.87 -34.24
CA ILE A 632 -24.42 -8.97 -34.65
C ILE A 632 -25.88 -8.59 -34.41
N LYS A 633 -26.20 -7.96 -33.28
CA LYS A 633 -27.55 -7.50 -32.98
C LYS A 633 -28.01 -6.43 -33.97
N GLU A 634 -27.17 -5.43 -34.27
CA GLU A 634 -27.46 -4.41 -35.28
C GLU A 634 -27.71 -5.03 -36.67
N THR A 635 -26.86 -5.97 -37.09
CA THR A 635 -27.06 -6.67 -38.38
C THR A 635 -28.30 -7.55 -38.39
N LEU A 636 -28.69 -8.13 -37.25
CA LEU A 636 -29.89 -8.96 -37.13
C LEU A 636 -31.15 -8.09 -37.16
N ASP A 637 -31.12 -6.94 -36.48
CA ASP A 637 -32.22 -5.96 -36.49
C ASP A 637 -32.40 -5.38 -37.90
N GLU A 638 -31.32 -5.05 -38.61
CA GLU A 638 -31.35 -4.62 -40.02
C GLU A 638 -31.93 -5.72 -40.93
N PHE A 639 -31.54 -6.99 -40.72
CA PHE A 639 -32.10 -8.12 -41.48
C PHE A 639 -33.59 -8.32 -41.21
N LEU A 640 -34.05 -8.13 -39.96
CA LEU A 640 -35.45 -8.22 -39.57
C LEU A 640 -36.28 -7.08 -40.15
N GLU A 641 -35.72 -5.87 -40.27
CA GLU A 641 -36.36 -4.75 -40.98
C GLU A 641 -36.48 -5.02 -42.47
N ILE A 642 -35.43 -5.51 -43.13
CA ILE A 642 -35.47 -5.93 -44.53
C ILE A 642 -36.51 -7.04 -44.73
N GLN A 643 -36.60 -8.01 -43.81
CA GLN A 643 -37.59 -9.08 -43.91
C GLN A 643 -39.04 -8.56 -43.77
N LYS A 644 -39.26 -7.52 -42.96
CA LYS A 644 -40.55 -6.82 -42.85
C LYS A 644 -40.89 -6.01 -44.10
N GLU A 645 -39.91 -5.44 -44.78
CA GLU A 645 -40.12 -4.75 -46.06
C GLU A 645 -40.39 -5.72 -47.21
N VAL A 646 -39.75 -6.89 -47.20
CA VAL A 646 -39.92 -7.93 -48.24
C VAL A 646 -41.23 -8.70 -48.09
N ASN A 647 -41.72 -8.88 -46.86
CA ASN A 647 -43.03 -9.49 -46.57
C ASN A 647 -43.95 -8.50 -45.85
N PRO A 648 -44.67 -7.63 -46.57
CA PRO A 648 -45.74 -6.85 -45.97
C PRO A 648 -46.83 -7.80 -45.45
N PRO A 649 -47.48 -7.50 -44.30
CA PRO A 649 -48.53 -8.35 -43.77
C PRO A 649 -49.67 -8.44 -44.79
N GLU A 650 -50.07 -9.67 -45.14
CA GLU A 650 -51.24 -9.95 -45.96
C GLU A 650 -52.45 -9.19 -45.41
N GLN A 651 -53.01 -8.28 -46.19
CA GLN A 651 -54.32 -7.67 -45.94
C GLN A 651 -55.38 -8.78 -46.01
N GLY A 652 -55.71 -9.34 -44.85
CA GLY A 652 -56.83 -10.26 -44.65
C GLY A 652 -58.18 -9.55 -44.82
N ARG A 653 -58.96 -10.09 -45.75
CA ARG A 653 -60.40 -9.96 -46.02
C ARG A 653 -61.31 -9.50 -44.85
N PRO A 654 -62.42 -8.80 -45.17
CA PRO A 654 -63.50 -8.55 -44.22
C PRO A 654 -64.38 -9.81 -44.09
N ASP A 655 -64.46 -10.40 -42.89
CA ASP A 655 -65.42 -11.47 -42.60
C ASP A 655 -66.72 -10.89 -42.03
N GLU A 656 -67.79 -11.18 -42.76
CA GLU A 656 -69.19 -11.12 -42.36
C GLU A 656 -69.42 -11.97 -41.11
N SER A 657 -69.65 -11.35 -39.95
CA SER A 657 -70.49 -11.93 -38.91
C SER A 657 -70.93 -10.84 -37.95
N ASP A 658 -72.04 -10.18 -38.28
CA ASP A 658 -72.98 -9.62 -37.29
C ASP A 658 -74.24 -9.14 -38.02
N ARG A 659 -75.09 -10.10 -38.39
CA ARG A 659 -76.52 -9.88 -38.59
C ARG A 659 -77.33 -11.04 -38.01
N ALA A 660 -78.25 -10.64 -37.15
CA ALA A 660 -79.32 -11.39 -36.48
C ALA A 660 -78.86 -12.24 -35.27
N SER A 661 -79.36 -12.07 -34.05
CA SER A 661 -80.47 -11.27 -33.52
C SER A 661 -80.56 -11.51 -32.01
N GLY A 662 -80.80 -10.46 -31.22
CA GLY A 662 -81.08 -10.52 -29.78
C GLY A 662 -81.21 -9.12 -29.20
#